data_AF-A0A954FTD2-F1
#
_entry.id   AF-A0A954FTD2-F1
#
_cell.length_a   1.000
_cell.length_b   1.000
_cell.length_c   1.000
_cell.angle_alpha   90.00
_cell.angle_beta   90.00
_cell.angle_gamma   90.00
#
_symmetry.space_group_name_H-M   'P 1'
#
loop_
_entity.id
_entity.type
_entity.pdbx_description
1 polymer ?
#
loop_
_entity_poly.entity_id
_entity_poly.type
_entity_poly.pdbx_seq_one_letter_code
_entity_poly.pdbx_strand_id
1 'polypeptide(L)'
;MHLKLHDVRTILPGRVTGHDLTRKVRATRAGISLILVMFALSMSLVLTYSFIQTQSVLTQISENGARRDLAMNAARAGITDALNRINSLEWAGINDQYLREFQSDSDGTSTYSISFETPGDSLSSVLELDIHSLGVWTSAENNNLRSEYQITAKVRLVPRLKNRTILPGDSASATDQAANPGYYDVIRQYALFAEEGRNSLILDPCDRIDGNLWLNDDLILYEDPNWNTSVRTAFLQDLGNRLVTFPAGSTDLADASVQYPHPFAGRITFYNTPASGIQQDLADLKISWSTTVERPTIPAPDFSKFSHYQLYAGGPEYQAVPVNSSLYNVSLKPTPTNPLGIFYRNGSINVFDNVVIQGTLVAKNKLFFRGKGIHVTAFNWKGTAGEPLVSDAQLWPRLPTLVADNVEFERDTQTTIEGAVVCHGNLDGAGGSVSYPNATAIDLTGTATATSIEQPYSTVTLREFRVLDSLSADGKYAIWLNTTGKGNTGATGTWYPIVGVDSLNQQLTIRGEIDHAIPTGYQIKLHKQSLTQVRGPVCAETYNFNRLNEWVLSTSLWNDRKNLWQFENDLRTLLGVSLLGFSEWLADPLNYAGWSAYYQLYGLSLEPTLHIQHLTDQEYRWEPPLFQPYDDGTVNGEYTGYRWSLIEWKETP
;
A
#
# COMPACT_ATOMS: atom_id res chain seq x y z
N MET A 1 -39.00 69.03 -17.21
CA MET A 1 -38.82 69.85 -15.99
C MET A 1 -38.02 71.09 -16.39
N HIS A 2 -38.71 72.24 -16.31
CA HIS A 2 -38.34 73.66 -16.51
C HIS A 2 -36.87 74.06 -16.84
N LEU A 3 -36.58 74.76 -17.96
CA LEU A 3 -36.78 76.20 -18.27
C LEU A 3 -36.20 77.19 -17.23
N LYS A 4 -35.20 78.00 -17.61
CA LYS A 4 -35.39 79.45 -17.88
C LYS A 4 -34.10 80.20 -18.27
N LEU A 5 -34.26 80.99 -19.33
CA LEU A 5 -33.52 82.21 -19.70
C LEU A 5 -33.70 83.33 -18.65
N HIS A 6 -32.72 84.23 -18.53
CA HIS A 6 -32.96 85.66 -18.83
C HIS A 6 -31.67 86.46 -19.07
N ASP A 7 -31.84 87.45 -19.93
CA ASP A 7 -30.92 88.43 -20.49
C ASP A 7 -31.43 89.83 -20.06
N VAL A 8 -30.66 90.87 -20.39
CA VAL A 8 -31.09 92.25 -20.73
C VAL A 8 -30.72 93.39 -19.75
N ARG A 9 -29.60 94.04 -20.11
CA ARG A 9 -29.39 95.47 -20.48
C ARG A 9 -29.53 96.66 -19.49
N THR A 10 -28.43 97.46 -19.47
CA THR A 10 -28.32 98.93 -19.71
C THR A 10 -28.94 99.93 -18.69
N ILE A 11 -28.53 101.21 -18.49
CA ILE A 11 -27.83 102.25 -19.30
C ILE A 11 -27.48 103.48 -18.38
N LEU A 12 -26.32 104.15 -18.64
CA LEU A 12 -26.00 105.62 -18.59
C LEU A 12 -25.83 106.41 -17.24
N PRO A 13 -25.40 107.71 -17.24
CA PRO A 13 -24.11 108.29 -17.69
C PRO A 13 -23.63 109.53 -16.86
N GLY A 14 -22.54 110.21 -17.29
CA GLY A 14 -22.24 111.64 -17.00
C GLY A 14 -20.73 111.92 -16.95
N ARG A 15 -20.04 112.56 -17.92
CA ARG A 15 -20.06 113.91 -18.55
C ARG A 15 -18.96 114.86 -18.01
N VAL A 16 -17.87 114.96 -18.79
CA VAL A 16 -17.11 116.13 -19.35
C VAL A 16 -16.59 117.28 -18.46
N THR A 17 -15.27 117.57 -18.58
CA THR A 17 -14.54 118.84 -18.97
C THR A 17 -13.06 118.68 -18.53
N GLY A 18 -11.97 119.11 -19.15
CA GLY A 18 -11.62 119.93 -20.31
C GLY A 18 -10.16 120.45 -20.11
N HIS A 19 -9.43 120.69 -21.21
CA HIS A 19 -8.12 121.35 -21.37
C HIS A 19 -6.79 120.57 -21.29
N ASP A 20 -6.29 120.27 -22.50
CA ASP A 20 -5.01 120.70 -23.11
C ASP A 20 -3.78 120.93 -22.21
N LEU A 21 -2.70 120.19 -22.49
CA LEU A 21 -1.35 120.71 -22.73
C LEU A 21 -0.41 119.60 -23.24
N THR A 22 -0.04 119.77 -24.49
CA THR A 22 1.05 119.13 -25.24
C THR A 22 2.27 118.68 -24.42
N ARG A 23 2.65 117.39 -24.54
CA ARG A 23 4.07 116.99 -24.50
C ARG A 23 4.31 115.72 -25.33
N LYS A 24 5.07 115.89 -26.42
CA LYS A 24 5.67 114.80 -27.20
C LYS A 24 6.51 113.92 -26.26
N VAL A 25 6.12 112.66 -26.08
CA VAL A 25 7.01 111.61 -25.60
C VAL A 25 6.84 110.40 -26.52
N ARG A 26 7.83 110.17 -27.38
CA ARG A 26 8.05 108.87 -28.02
C ARG A 26 8.30 107.86 -26.90
N ALA A 27 7.37 106.95 -26.66
CA ALA A 27 7.57 105.77 -25.81
C ALA A 27 7.45 104.51 -26.67
N THR A 28 8.64 103.94 -26.90
CA THR A 28 9.00 102.60 -27.38
C THR A 28 7.90 101.51 -27.38
N ARG A 29 7.51 101.07 -28.59
CA ARG A 29 6.81 99.80 -28.87
C ARG A 29 7.61 98.53 -28.51
N ALA A 30 8.72 98.66 -27.79
CA ALA A 30 9.63 97.55 -27.47
C ALA A 30 9.22 96.76 -26.21
N GLY A 31 8.50 97.36 -25.24
CA GLY A 31 8.20 96.71 -23.95
C GLY A 31 7.12 95.63 -24.00
N ILE A 32 6.00 95.86 -24.71
CA ILE A 32 4.91 94.87 -24.83
C ILE A 32 5.32 93.71 -25.75
N SER A 33 6.05 93.98 -26.84
CA SER A 33 6.66 92.91 -27.66
C SER A 33 7.65 92.07 -26.86
N LEU A 34 8.41 92.67 -25.93
CA LEU A 34 9.37 91.92 -25.10
C LEU A 34 8.66 91.04 -24.04
N ILE A 35 7.54 91.49 -23.46
CA ILE A 35 6.71 90.66 -22.57
C ILE A 35 6.03 89.52 -23.34
N LEU A 36 5.47 89.78 -24.53
CA LEU A 36 4.87 88.74 -25.38
C LEU A 36 5.91 87.71 -25.84
N VAL A 37 7.12 88.16 -26.19
CA VAL A 37 8.25 87.29 -26.56
C VAL A 37 8.75 86.49 -25.36
N MET A 38 8.86 87.09 -24.16
CA MET A 38 9.21 86.35 -22.94
C MET A 38 8.13 85.35 -22.52
N PHE A 39 6.85 85.69 -22.67
CA PHE A 39 5.75 84.77 -22.39
C PHE A 39 5.76 83.60 -23.38
N ALA A 40 5.92 83.87 -24.68
CA ALA A 40 6.07 82.84 -25.71
C ALA A 40 7.32 81.96 -25.49
N LEU A 41 8.46 82.53 -25.10
CA LEU A 41 9.67 81.79 -24.73
C LEU A 41 9.45 80.92 -23.50
N SER A 42 8.80 81.44 -22.45
CA SER A 42 8.52 80.67 -21.24
C SER A 42 7.54 79.52 -21.51
N MET A 43 6.49 79.75 -22.30
CA MET A 43 5.51 78.73 -22.68
C MET A 43 6.14 77.67 -23.58
N SER A 44 7.01 78.08 -24.50
CA SER A 44 7.84 77.19 -25.32
C SER A 44 8.76 76.33 -24.45
N LEU A 45 9.43 76.91 -23.45
CA LEU A 45 10.35 76.19 -22.55
C LEU A 45 9.60 75.17 -21.68
N VAL A 46 8.43 75.54 -21.17
CA VAL A 46 7.56 74.65 -20.40
C VAL A 46 7.04 73.50 -21.27
N LEU A 47 6.59 73.76 -22.49
CA LEU A 47 6.17 72.72 -23.44
C LEU A 47 7.33 71.79 -23.81
N THR A 48 8.52 72.35 -24.04
CA THR A 48 9.71 71.56 -24.36
C THR A 48 10.13 70.68 -23.19
N TYR A 49 10.14 71.24 -21.97
CA TYR A 49 10.44 70.49 -20.75
C TYR A 49 9.41 69.39 -20.49
N SER A 50 8.12 69.70 -20.62
CA SER A 50 7.04 68.71 -20.46
C SER A 50 7.13 67.61 -21.52
N PHE A 51 7.52 67.94 -22.76
CA PHE A 51 7.75 66.95 -23.81
C PHE A 51 8.96 66.06 -23.51
N ILE A 52 10.10 66.63 -23.10
CA ILE A 52 11.30 65.87 -22.70
C ILE A 52 10.98 64.96 -21.51
N GLN A 53 10.25 65.45 -20.51
CA GLN A 53 9.85 64.66 -19.36
C GLN A 53 8.91 63.53 -19.74
N THR A 54 7.94 63.77 -20.63
CA THR A 54 7.02 62.73 -21.12
C THR A 54 7.76 61.67 -21.92
N GLN A 55 8.68 62.08 -22.80
CA GLN A 55 9.53 61.16 -23.56
C GLN A 55 10.42 60.32 -22.63
N SER A 56 11.04 60.94 -21.62
CA SER A 56 11.87 60.23 -20.63
C SER A 56 11.06 59.20 -19.83
N VAL A 57 9.85 59.55 -19.39
CA VAL A 57 8.95 58.61 -18.69
C VAL A 57 8.51 57.47 -19.61
N LEU A 58 8.16 57.77 -20.87
CA LEU A 58 7.78 56.73 -21.84
C LEU A 58 8.94 55.76 -22.13
N THR A 59 10.17 56.28 -22.27
CA THR A 59 11.37 55.44 -22.41
C THR A 59 11.58 54.57 -21.19
N GLN A 60 11.47 55.11 -19.97
CA GLN A 60 11.60 54.32 -18.75
C GLN A 60 10.52 53.24 -18.61
N ILE A 61 9.27 53.55 -18.97
CA ILE A 61 8.18 52.56 -18.98
C ILE A 61 8.48 51.46 -20.00
N SER A 62 8.93 51.82 -21.20
CA SER A 62 9.31 50.86 -22.25
C SER A 62 10.47 49.96 -21.81
N GLU A 63 11.51 50.54 -21.21
CA GLU A 63 12.66 49.79 -20.69
C GLU A 63 12.26 48.87 -19.53
N ASN A 64 11.42 49.35 -18.61
CA ASN A 64 10.91 48.52 -17.51
C ASN A 64 10.00 47.39 -18.03
N GLY A 65 9.23 47.65 -19.08
CA GLY A 65 8.47 46.62 -19.80
C GLY A 65 9.40 45.54 -20.38
N ALA A 66 10.44 45.95 -21.12
CA ALA A 66 11.42 45.03 -21.69
C ALA A 66 12.17 44.22 -20.61
N ARG A 67 12.57 44.85 -19.50
CA ARG A 67 13.22 44.17 -18.36
C ARG A 67 12.31 43.12 -17.72
N ARG A 68 11.02 43.43 -17.58
CA ARG A 68 10.01 42.50 -17.09
C ARG A 68 9.79 41.33 -18.05
N ASP A 69 9.75 41.60 -19.35
CA ASP A 69 9.63 40.55 -20.38
C ASP A 69 10.86 39.63 -20.39
N LEU A 70 12.07 40.17 -20.16
CA LEU A 70 13.28 39.36 -20.00
C LEU A 70 13.24 38.46 -18.78
N ALA A 71 12.76 38.96 -17.63
CA ALA A 71 12.58 38.16 -16.42
C ALA A 71 11.51 37.06 -16.62
N MET A 72 10.38 37.40 -17.28
CA MET A 72 9.33 36.45 -17.63
C MET A 72 9.84 35.36 -18.57
N ASN A 73 10.59 35.72 -19.62
CA ASN A 73 11.15 34.76 -20.57
C ASN A 73 12.21 33.86 -19.92
N ALA A 74 13.03 34.40 -19.01
CA ALA A 74 13.96 33.60 -18.22
C ALA A 74 13.23 32.60 -17.31
N ALA A 75 12.15 33.00 -16.64
CA ALA A 75 11.34 32.08 -15.84
C ALA A 75 10.69 30.97 -16.70
N ARG A 76 10.20 31.31 -17.91
CA ARG A 76 9.64 30.32 -18.86
C ARG A 76 10.69 29.35 -19.40
N ALA A 77 11.90 29.84 -19.67
CA ALA A 77 13.03 28.99 -20.05
C ALA A 77 13.42 28.07 -18.90
N GLY A 78 13.49 28.61 -17.68
CA GLY A 78 13.83 27.88 -16.47
C GLY A 78 12.84 26.76 -16.15
N ILE A 79 11.52 27.03 -16.18
CA ILE A 79 10.52 26.00 -15.91
C ILE A 79 10.51 24.89 -16.98
N THR A 80 10.79 25.23 -18.24
CA THR A 80 10.92 24.24 -19.32
C THR A 80 12.14 23.35 -19.10
N ASP A 81 13.28 23.93 -18.73
CA ASP A 81 14.50 23.20 -18.37
C ASP A 81 14.27 22.31 -17.14
N ALA A 82 13.59 22.82 -16.10
CA ALA A 82 13.24 22.05 -14.91
C ALA A 82 12.36 20.83 -15.24
N LEU A 83 11.32 21.02 -16.07
CA LEU A 83 10.45 19.93 -16.51
C LEU A 83 11.22 18.88 -17.34
N ASN A 84 12.16 19.28 -18.19
CA ASN A 84 13.00 18.33 -18.92
C ASN A 84 13.94 17.58 -17.97
N ARG A 85 14.50 18.28 -16.98
CA ARG A 85 15.44 17.71 -16.00
C ARG A 85 14.78 16.65 -15.13
N ILE A 86 13.60 16.90 -14.56
CA ILE A 86 12.90 15.90 -13.70
C ILE A 86 12.48 14.62 -14.44
N ASN A 87 12.36 14.69 -15.77
CA ASN A 87 12.10 13.55 -16.64
C ASN A 87 13.41 12.93 -17.19
N SER A 88 14.59 13.28 -16.66
CA SER A 88 15.87 12.70 -17.06
C SER A 88 16.56 11.99 -15.90
N LEU A 89 17.58 11.20 -16.22
CA LEU A 89 18.45 10.54 -15.23
C LEU A 89 19.37 11.53 -14.49
N GLU A 90 19.47 12.78 -14.95
CA GLU A 90 20.34 13.80 -14.33
C GLU A 90 19.72 14.50 -13.13
N TRP A 91 18.42 14.30 -12.88
CA TRP A 91 17.77 14.93 -11.74
C TRP A 91 18.28 14.37 -10.43
N ALA A 92 18.89 15.23 -9.61
CA ALA A 92 19.46 14.82 -8.33
C ALA A 92 18.42 14.73 -7.20
N GLY A 93 17.12 14.88 -7.52
CA GLY A 93 16.01 14.83 -6.58
C GLY A 93 15.55 16.20 -6.09
N ILE A 94 14.76 16.22 -5.03
CA ILE A 94 14.11 17.43 -4.50
C ILE A 94 15.10 18.52 -4.06
N ASN A 95 16.30 18.13 -3.65
CA ASN A 95 17.36 19.05 -3.24
C ASN A 95 18.17 19.62 -4.43
N ASP A 96 17.84 19.23 -5.67
CA ASP A 96 18.49 19.76 -6.87
C ASP A 96 18.08 21.23 -7.05
N GLN A 97 19.02 22.13 -6.84
CA GLN A 97 18.83 23.57 -7.02
C GLN A 97 19.94 24.09 -7.91
N TYR A 98 19.57 24.90 -8.89
CA TYR A 98 20.54 25.45 -9.83
C TYR A 98 20.13 26.82 -10.33
N LEU A 99 21.15 27.60 -10.67
CA LEU A 99 21.06 28.92 -11.25
C LEU A 99 21.77 28.88 -12.60
N ARG A 100 21.11 29.38 -13.65
CA ARG A 100 21.71 29.47 -14.98
C ARG A 100 21.48 30.85 -15.58
N GLU A 101 22.45 31.27 -16.39
CA GLU A 101 22.33 32.48 -17.18
C GLU A 101 21.45 32.19 -18.40
N PHE A 102 20.44 33.04 -18.61
CA PHE A 102 19.61 32.98 -19.80
C PHE A 102 20.20 33.86 -20.91
N GLN A 103 20.56 35.10 -20.55
CA GLN A 103 21.13 36.08 -21.46
C GLN A 103 21.92 37.13 -20.66
N SER A 104 23.03 37.60 -21.22
CA SER A 104 23.81 38.71 -20.70
C SER A 104 24.14 39.69 -21.83
N ASP A 105 23.91 40.97 -21.60
CA ASP A 105 24.20 42.06 -22.54
C ASP A 105 24.89 43.24 -21.82
N SER A 106 25.06 44.36 -22.53
CA SER A 106 25.67 45.58 -21.95
C SER A 106 24.83 46.22 -20.85
N ASP A 107 23.53 45.93 -20.81
CA ASP A 107 22.55 46.63 -19.98
C ASP A 107 22.28 45.85 -18.68
N GLY A 108 22.42 44.52 -18.72
CA GLY A 108 22.29 43.65 -17.56
C GLY A 108 22.37 42.16 -17.87
N THR A 109 22.13 41.35 -16.84
CA THR A 109 22.11 39.89 -16.93
C THR A 109 20.76 39.36 -16.50
N SER A 110 20.18 38.48 -17.32
CA SER A 110 18.97 37.72 -17.02
C SER A 110 19.34 36.29 -16.64
N THR A 111 18.87 35.87 -15.47
CA THR A 111 19.13 34.54 -14.89
C THR A 111 17.82 33.88 -14.49
N TYR A 112 17.83 32.55 -14.36
CA TYR A 112 16.74 31.83 -13.72
C TYR A 112 17.28 30.89 -12.64
N SER A 113 16.60 30.85 -11.50
CA SER A 113 16.83 29.87 -10.45
C SER A 113 15.67 28.89 -10.35
N ILE A 114 16.01 27.61 -10.16
CA ILE A 114 15.06 26.51 -10.01
C ILE A 114 15.15 25.93 -8.61
N SER A 115 13.99 25.64 -8.02
CA SER A 115 13.87 24.87 -6.77
C SER A 115 12.64 23.99 -6.81
N PHE A 116 12.68 22.91 -6.03
CA PHE A 116 11.61 21.93 -5.89
C PHE A 116 11.15 21.86 -4.44
N GLU A 117 9.84 21.76 -4.21
CA GLU A 117 9.23 21.71 -2.89
C GLU A 117 8.12 20.65 -2.86
N THR A 118 7.91 20.00 -1.71
CA THR A 118 6.79 19.07 -1.52
C THR A 118 5.65 19.73 -0.76
N PRO A 119 4.41 19.67 -1.25
CA PRO A 119 3.26 20.31 -0.61
C PRO A 119 2.86 19.68 0.74
N GLY A 120 3.20 18.40 1.02
CA GLY A 120 3.21 17.81 2.37
C GLY A 120 1.88 17.63 3.14
N ASP A 121 0.76 18.17 2.67
CA ASP A 121 -0.45 18.33 3.50
C ASP A 121 -1.36 17.09 3.60
N SER A 122 -1.22 16.11 2.69
CA SER A 122 -2.12 14.96 2.59
C SER A 122 -1.44 13.69 2.08
N LEU A 123 -2.01 12.51 2.35
CA LEU A 123 -1.50 11.25 1.79
C LEU A 123 -1.59 11.21 0.25
N SER A 124 -2.55 11.90 -0.35
CA SER A 124 -2.68 12.00 -1.81
C SER A 124 -1.62 12.91 -2.46
N SER A 125 -0.98 13.78 -1.69
CA SER A 125 0.01 14.74 -2.19
C SER A 125 1.46 14.29 -1.99
N VAL A 126 1.71 13.09 -1.47
CA VAL A 126 3.06 12.56 -1.17
C VAL A 126 3.88 12.23 -2.43
N LEU A 127 3.22 12.20 -3.59
CA LEU A 127 3.81 12.03 -4.91
C LEU A 127 3.72 13.32 -5.76
N GLU A 128 3.34 14.44 -5.13
CA GLU A 128 3.26 15.74 -5.77
C GLU A 128 4.53 16.56 -5.48
N LEU A 129 4.90 17.41 -6.44
CA LEU A 129 6.05 18.29 -6.36
C LEU A 129 5.65 19.66 -6.93
N ASP A 130 6.00 20.71 -6.20
CA ASP A 130 5.92 22.09 -6.66
C ASP A 130 7.29 22.50 -7.20
N ILE A 131 7.31 22.97 -8.44
CA ILE A 131 8.50 23.43 -9.14
C ILE A 131 8.42 24.95 -9.21
N HIS A 132 9.39 25.63 -8.63
CA HIS A 132 9.49 27.08 -8.68
C HIS A 132 10.61 27.49 -9.63
N SER A 133 10.26 28.31 -10.62
CA SER A 133 11.22 28.99 -11.49
C SER A 133 11.13 30.49 -11.27
N LEU A 134 12.21 31.08 -10.76
CA LEU A 134 12.34 32.52 -10.54
C LEU A 134 13.28 33.10 -11.61
N GLY A 135 12.73 33.87 -12.53
CA GLY A 135 13.49 34.66 -13.50
C GLY A 135 13.84 36.02 -12.92
N VAL A 136 15.11 36.42 -13.01
CA VAL A 136 15.62 37.69 -12.48
C VAL A 136 16.46 38.39 -13.54
N TRP A 137 16.08 39.61 -13.89
CA TRP A 137 16.96 40.54 -14.61
C TRP A 137 17.63 41.49 -13.62
N THR A 138 18.94 41.64 -13.73
CA THR A 138 19.75 42.55 -12.89
C THR A 138 20.55 43.49 -13.78
N SER A 139 20.52 44.80 -13.49
CA SER A 139 21.28 45.80 -14.26
C SER A 139 22.79 45.68 -14.05
N ALA A 140 23.56 45.89 -15.12
CA ALA A 140 25.03 45.93 -15.09
C ALA A 140 25.59 47.16 -14.33
N GLU A 141 24.86 48.27 -14.31
CA GLU A 141 25.28 49.52 -13.65
C GLU A 141 24.88 49.58 -12.17
N ASN A 142 23.78 48.93 -11.80
CA ASN A 142 23.26 48.94 -10.44
C ASN A 142 22.53 47.64 -10.08
N ASN A 143 23.18 46.80 -9.26
CA ASN A 143 22.62 45.52 -8.82
C ASN A 143 21.32 45.63 -8.01
N ASN A 144 20.95 46.82 -7.52
CA ASN A 144 19.67 47.04 -6.83
C ASN A 144 18.49 47.23 -7.81
N LEU A 145 18.75 47.44 -9.09
CA LEU A 145 17.74 47.63 -10.12
C LEU A 145 17.45 46.27 -10.76
N ARG A 146 16.43 45.59 -10.22
CA ARG A 146 16.05 44.23 -10.61
C ARG A 146 14.57 44.10 -10.97
N SER A 147 14.27 43.18 -11.88
CA SER A 147 12.90 42.72 -12.18
C SER A 147 12.83 41.23 -11.94
N GLU A 148 11.79 40.77 -11.26
CA GLU A 148 11.59 39.37 -10.89
C GLU A 148 10.27 38.87 -11.52
N TYR A 149 10.22 37.58 -11.86
CA TYR A 149 9.00 36.90 -12.30
C TYR A 149 9.07 35.44 -11.86
N GLN A 150 8.02 34.93 -11.23
CA GLN A 150 8.00 33.57 -10.71
C GLN A 150 6.92 32.73 -11.41
N ILE A 151 7.31 31.54 -11.85
CA ILE A 151 6.39 30.50 -12.33
C ILE A 151 6.42 29.35 -11.33
N THR A 152 5.24 28.89 -10.94
CA THR A 152 5.07 27.68 -10.13
C THR A 152 4.28 26.66 -10.91
N ALA A 153 4.85 25.46 -11.09
CA ALA A 153 4.19 24.33 -11.71
C ALA A 153 4.05 23.20 -10.70
N LYS A 154 2.84 22.71 -10.51
CA LYS A 154 2.56 21.55 -9.65
C LYS A 154 2.48 20.30 -10.50
N VAL A 155 3.30 19.31 -10.20
CA VAL A 155 3.37 18.04 -10.92
C VAL A 155 3.11 16.85 -9.99
N ARG A 156 2.65 15.72 -10.55
CA ARG A 156 2.46 14.46 -9.84
C ARG A 156 3.23 13.34 -10.52
N LEU A 157 3.92 12.53 -9.73
CA LEU A 157 4.58 11.33 -10.22
C LEU A 157 3.53 10.31 -10.66
N VAL A 158 3.68 9.78 -11.87
CA VAL A 158 2.84 8.70 -12.41
C VAL A 158 3.77 7.53 -12.74
N PRO A 159 4.10 6.66 -11.75
CA PRO A 159 5.03 5.58 -11.95
C PRO A 159 4.58 4.62 -13.05
N ARG A 160 5.55 4.12 -13.80
CA ARG A 160 5.36 3.04 -14.76
C ARG A 160 5.33 1.72 -14.01
N LEU A 161 4.12 1.19 -13.83
CA LEU A 161 3.89 -0.10 -13.19
C LEU A 161 3.79 -1.23 -14.23
N LYS A 162 4.17 -2.43 -13.83
CA LYS A 162 3.92 -3.63 -14.63
C LYS A 162 2.42 -3.86 -14.81
N ASN A 163 2.00 -4.32 -15.99
CA ASN A 163 0.62 -4.66 -16.35
C ASN A 163 -0.41 -3.50 -16.39
N ARG A 164 -0.03 -2.26 -16.08
CA ARG A 164 -0.94 -1.12 -16.31
C ARG A 164 -1.11 -0.86 -17.80
N THR A 165 -2.14 -0.08 -18.15
CA THR A 165 -2.31 0.38 -19.54
C THR A 165 -1.15 1.31 -19.93
N ILE A 166 -0.47 0.99 -21.03
CA ILE A 166 0.65 1.78 -21.56
C ILE A 166 0.10 3.14 -22.03
N LEU A 167 0.67 4.24 -21.52
CA LEU A 167 0.27 5.59 -21.93
C LEU A 167 1.08 6.05 -23.15
N PRO A 168 0.59 7.05 -23.91
CA PRO A 168 1.34 7.62 -25.02
C PRO A 168 2.71 8.13 -24.56
N GLY A 169 3.77 7.68 -25.24
CA GLY A 169 5.15 8.01 -24.90
C GLY A 169 5.78 7.11 -23.83
N ASP A 170 5.14 5.99 -23.45
CA ASP A 170 5.78 4.96 -22.63
C ASP A 170 6.22 3.76 -23.49
N SER A 171 7.36 3.15 -23.15
CA SER A 171 7.74 1.84 -23.68
C SER A 171 6.96 0.72 -22.98
N ALA A 172 6.63 -0.34 -23.71
CA ALA A 172 6.01 -1.55 -23.16
C ALA A 172 6.90 -2.27 -22.12
N SER A 173 8.22 -2.05 -22.18
CA SER A 173 9.18 -2.60 -21.23
C SER A 173 9.50 -1.66 -20.06
N ALA A 174 8.97 -0.43 -20.06
CA ALA A 174 9.34 0.55 -19.06
C ALA A 174 8.66 0.25 -17.71
N THR A 175 9.47 0.19 -16.66
CA THR A 175 9.00 0.07 -15.28
C THR A 175 9.86 0.97 -14.39
N ASP A 176 9.19 1.74 -13.54
CA ASP A 176 9.83 2.54 -12.50
C ASP A 176 9.96 1.74 -11.20
N GLN A 177 9.43 0.52 -11.13
CA GLN A 177 9.56 -0.33 -9.95
C GLN A 177 11.04 -0.67 -9.76
N ALA A 178 11.56 -0.43 -8.55
CA ALA A 178 12.92 -0.82 -8.22
C ALA A 178 13.13 -2.34 -8.47
N ALA A 179 14.36 -2.84 -8.49
CA ALA A 179 14.58 -4.29 -8.42
C ALA A 179 14.47 -4.77 -6.96
N ASN A 180 13.87 -5.94 -6.72
CA ASN A 180 13.99 -6.58 -5.42
C ASN A 180 15.41 -7.17 -5.28
N PRO A 181 16.02 -7.15 -4.08
CA PRO A 181 17.33 -7.74 -3.88
C PRO A 181 17.28 -9.27 -3.91
N GLY A 182 18.37 -9.87 -4.39
CA GLY A 182 18.60 -11.31 -4.35
C GLY A 182 17.46 -12.11 -5.01
N TYR A 183 16.95 -13.10 -4.28
CA TYR A 183 15.95 -14.05 -4.78
C TYR A 183 14.52 -13.75 -4.34
N TYR A 184 14.22 -12.57 -3.82
CA TYR A 184 12.90 -12.29 -3.23
C TYR A 184 11.73 -12.46 -4.22
N ASP A 185 11.93 -12.13 -5.50
CA ASP A 185 10.91 -12.35 -6.55
C ASP A 185 10.62 -13.83 -6.83
N VAL A 186 11.56 -14.72 -6.52
CA VAL A 186 11.36 -16.18 -6.56
C VAL A 186 10.65 -16.64 -5.28
N ILE A 187 11.16 -16.19 -4.12
CA ILE A 187 10.65 -16.56 -2.79
C ILE A 187 9.17 -16.21 -2.65
N ARG A 188 8.76 -15.00 -3.08
CA ARG A 188 7.38 -14.52 -2.92
C ARG A 188 6.34 -15.33 -3.69
N GLN A 189 6.74 -16.21 -4.61
CA GLN A 189 5.83 -17.09 -5.35
C GLN A 189 5.33 -18.27 -4.51
N TYR A 190 6.06 -18.61 -3.44
CA TYR A 190 5.67 -19.66 -2.51
C TYR A 190 4.76 -19.11 -1.41
N ALA A 191 3.84 -19.93 -0.91
CA ALA A 191 3.09 -19.61 0.30
C ALA A 191 3.98 -19.66 1.53
N LEU A 192 4.91 -20.62 1.54
CA LEU A 192 5.91 -20.81 2.59
C LEU A 192 7.26 -21.15 1.95
N PHE A 193 8.28 -20.39 2.32
CA PHE A 193 9.67 -20.61 1.93
C PHE A 193 10.52 -20.80 3.19
N ALA A 194 11.20 -21.95 3.31
CA ALA A 194 12.09 -22.29 4.43
C ALA A 194 13.54 -22.43 3.93
N GLU A 195 14.39 -21.46 4.25
CA GLU A 195 15.76 -21.37 3.71
C GLU A 195 16.72 -22.42 4.27
N GLU A 196 16.64 -22.71 5.57
CA GLU A 196 17.66 -23.51 6.28
C GLU A 196 17.04 -24.53 7.24
N GLY A 197 17.89 -25.18 8.03
CA GLY A 197 17.52 -26.06 9.13
C GLY A 197 17.43 -27.55 8.78
N ARG A 198 17.88 -28.40 9.71
CA ARG A 198 17.64 -29.86 9.65
C ARG A 198 16.14 -30.20 9.75
N ASN A 199 15.33 -29.29 10.30
CA ASN A 199 13.88 -29.41 10.41
C ASN A 199 13.26 -28.14 9.79
N SER A 200 13.28 -28.03 8.46
CA SER A 200 12.85 -26.80 7.77
C SER A 200 11.40 -26.45 8.08
N LEU A 201 10.53 -27.45 8.22
CA LEU A 201 9.13 -27.29 8.61
C LEU A 201 8.69 -28.40 9.56
N ILE A 202 8.24 -28.03 10.75
CA ILE A 202 7.49 -28.89 11.67
C ILE A 202 6.02 -28.52 11.56
N LEU A 203 5.19 -29.48 11.18
CA LEU A 203 3.75 -29.30 10.99
C LEU A 203 2.99 -30.41 11.69
N ASP A 204 2.09 -30.02 12.59
CA ASP A 204 1.27 -30.92 13.40
C ASP A 204 -0.20 -30.86 12.96
N PRO A 205 -1.07 -31.78 13.44
CA PRO A 205 -2.47 -31.75 13.06
C PRO A 205 -3.14 -30.42 13.39
N CYS A 206 -4.04 -29.96 12.51
CA CYS A 206 -4.73 -28.67 12.55
C CYS A 206 -3.90 -27.45 12.10
N ASP A 207 -2.80 -27.70 11.39
CA ASP A 207 -2.11 -26.69 10.60
C ASP A 207 -2.46 -26.85 9.10
N ARG A 208 -2.61 -25.74 8.39
CA ARG A 208 -2.90 -25.74 6.95
C ARG A 208 -2.13 -24.70 6.17
N ILE A 209 -1.61 -25.09 5.02
CA ILE A 209 -0.90 -24.22 4.07
C ILE A 209 -1.54 -24.34 2.69
N ASP A 210 -2.06 -23.23 2.17
CA ASP A 210 -2.61 -23.10 0.81
C ASP A 210 -1.61 -22.38 -0.10
N GLY A 211 -1.15 -23.08 -1.14
CA GLY A 211 -0.16 -22.62 -2.11
C GLY A 211 1.10 -23.51 -2.14
N ASN A 212 2.05 -23.18 -3.00
CA ASN A 212 3.27 -23.97 -3.16
C ASN A 212 4.27 -23.71 -2.02
N LEU A 213 5.05 -24.72 -1.67
CA LEU A 213 6.09 -24.64 -0.64
C LEU A 213 7.46 -24.87 -1.25
N TRP A 214 8.48 -24.22 -0.68
CA TRP A 214 9.88 -24.53 -0.91
C TRP A 214 10.57 -24.82 0.42
N LEU A 215 11.21 -25.98 0.52
CA LEU A 215 11.89 -26.46 1.72
C LEU A 215 13.34 -26.83 1.37
N ASN A 216 14.29 -26.38 2.19
CA ASN A 216 15.69 -26.72 1.99
C ASN A 216 16.00 -28.19 2.33
N ASP A 217 15.55 -28.68 3.49
CA ASP A 217 15.90 -30.01 3.99
C ASP A 217 14.66 -30.85 4.34
N ASP A 218 14.45 -31.22 5.61
CA ASP A 218 13.39 -32.12 6.02
C ASP A 218 12.07 -31.43 6.41
N LEU A 219 10.99 -32.16 6.15
CA LEU A 219 9.64 -31.92 6.66
C LEU A 219 9.39 -32.90 7.81
N ILE A 220 9.03 -32.39 8.99
CA ILE A 220 8.52 -33.18 10.11
C ILE A 220 6.99 -33.05 10.10
N LEU A 221 6.31 -34.15 9.79
CA LEU A 221 4.86 -34.16 9.63
C LEU A 221 4.21 -35.05 10.68
N TYR A 222 3.44 -34.47 11.59
CA TYR A 222 2.65 -35.18 12.61
C TYR A 222 3.46 -36.22 13.42
N GLU A 223 4.71 -35.89 13.74
CA GLU A 223 5.54 -36.70 14.65
C GLU A 223 5.19 -36.45 16.11
N ASP A 224 4.56 -35.32 16.43
CA ASP A 224 4.00 -35.05 17.74
C ASP A 224 2.49 -34.79 17.60
N PRO A 225 1.70 -35.85 17.52
CA PRO A 225 1.26 -36.52 18.75
C PRO A 225 2.01 -37.82 19.04
N ASN A 226 2.05 -38.25 20.31
CA ASN A 226 2.74 -39.49 20.75
C ASN A 226 2.00 -40.79 20.38
N TRP A 227 1.56 -40.92 19.13
CA TRP A 227 0.96 -42.11 18.54
C TRP A 227 2.03 -43.03 17.94
N ASN A 228 1.71 -44.32 17.76
CA ASN A 228 2.62 -45.21 17.05
C ASN A 228 2.42 -45.13 15.53
N THR A 229 3.37 -45.70 14.77
CA THR A 229 3.32 -45.73 13.30
C THR A 229 2.01 -46.31 12.76
N SER A 230 1.44 -47.32 13.43
CA SER A 230 0.19 -47.94 12.99
C SER A 230 -1.00 -46.98 13.04
N VAL A 231 -1.11 -46.17 14.09
CA VAL A 231 -2.16 -45.15 14.24
C VAL A 231 -1.92 -44.00 13.26
N ARG A 232 -0.68 -43.51 13.19
CA ARG A 232 -0.28 -42.41 12.30
C ARG A 232 -0.56 -42.72 10.83
N THR A 233 -0.10 -43.88 10.33
CA THR A 233 -0.34 -44.30 8.93
C THR A 233 -1.83 -44.43 8.63
N ALA A 234 -2.62 -45.04 9.53
CA ALA A 234 -4.07 -45.14 9.34
C ALA A 234 -4.74 -43.75 9.25
N PHE A 235 -4.26 -42.79 10.03
CA PHE A 235 -4.74 -41.41 10.00
C PHE A 235 -4.38 -40.69 8.70
N LEU A 236 -3.11 -40.75 8.28
CA LEU A 236 -2.64 -40.08 7.06
C LEU A 236 -3.32 -40.64 5.80
N GLN A 237 -3.42 -41.96 5.69
CA GLN A 237 -4.08 -42.62 4.56
C GLN A 237 -5.56 -42.25 4.48
N ASP A 238 -6.24 -42.22 5.62
CA ASP A 238 -7.63 -41.78 5.68
C ASP A 238 -7.77 -40.32 5.23
N LEU A 239 -6.87 -39.43 5.68
CA LEU A 239 -6.90 -38.02 5.33
C LEU A 239 -6.77 -37.81 3.81
N GLY A 240 -5.78 -38.47 3.18
CA GLY A 240 -5.61 -38.43 1.72
C GLY A 240 -6.76 -39.09 0.97
N ASN A 241 -7.41 -40.13 1.51
CA ASN A 241 -8.58 -40.75 0.90
C ASN A 241 -9.85 -39.90 0.99
N ARG A 242 -10.04 -39.22 2.12
CA ARG A 242 -11.23 -38.43 2.40
C ARG A 242 -11.19 -37.07 1.72
N LEU A 243 -10.02 -36.41 1.71
CA LEU A 243 -9.90 -35.00 1.33
C LEU A 243 -9.28 -34.76 -0.05
N VAL A 244 -8.90 -35.81 -0.77
CA VAL A 244 -8.37 -35.68 -2.13
C VAL A 244 -9.20 -36.53 -3.08
N THR A 245 -9.80 -35.85 -4.06
CA THR A 245 -10.68 -36.46 -5.06
C THR A 245 -10.06 -36.35 -6.44
N PHE A 246 -10.16 -37.41 -7.23
CA PHE A 246 -9.68 -37.43 -8.62
C PHE A 246 -10.85 -37.32 -9.61
N PRO A 247 -10.65 -36.66 -10.75
CA PRO A 247 -11.58 -36.74 -11.87
C PRO A 247 -11.77 -38.19 -12.33
N ALA A 248 -12.95 -38.50 -12.87
CA ALA A 248 -13.26 -39.85 -13.34
C ALA A 248 -12.23 -40.32 -14.39
N GLY A 249 -11.57 -41.45 -14.11
CA GLY A 249 -10.57 -42.06 -14.99
C GLY A 249 -9.13 -41.56 -14.80
N SER A 250 -8.88 -40.60 -13.90
CA SER A 250 -7.54 -40.17 -13.51
C SER A 250 -7.17 -40.67 -12.12
N THR A 251 -5.89 -41.00 -11.94
CA THR A 251 -5.25 -41.23 -10.64
C THR A 251 -4.05 -40.32 -10.45
N ASP A 252 -3.85 -39.37 -11.37
CA ASP A 252 -2.69 -38.49 -11.37
C ASP A 252 -2.91 -37.36 -10.36
N LEU A 253 -1.94 -37.15 -9.47
CA LEU A 253 -1.97 -36.08 -8.47
C LEU A 253 -1.97 -34.68 -9.10
N ALA A 254 -1.58 -34.59 -10.39
CA ALA A 254 -1.67 -33.38 -11.17
C ALA A 254 -3.12 -32.96 -11.48
N ASP A 255 -4.06 -33.91 -11.48
CA ASP A 255 -5.48 -33.65 -11.77
C ASP A 255 -6.35 -33.66 -10.49
N ALA A 256 -5.75 -34.00 -9.35
CA ALA A 256 -6.46 -34.14 -8.09
C ALA A 256 -6.98 -32.79 -7.56
N SER A 257 -8.17 -32.83 -6.98
CA SER A 257 -8.76 -31.71 -6.24
C SER A 257 -8.63 -31.96 -4.74
N VAL A 258 -7.95 -31.05 -4.05
CA VAL A 258 -7.78 -31.06 -2.59
C VAL A 258 -8.91 -30.28 -1.91
N GLN A 259 -9.53 -30.88 -0.89
CA GLN A 259 -10.61 -30.29 -0.11
C GLN A 259 -10.13 -29.74 1.23
N TYR A 260 -10.86 -28.76 1.77
CA TYR A 260 -10.68 -28.31 3.14
C TYR A 260 -11.15 -29.37 4.15
N PRO A 261 -10.43 -29.67 5.26
CA PRO A 261 -9.24 -29.00 5.80
C PRO A 261 -7.92 -29.79 5.61
N HIS A 262 -7.61 -30.31 4.42
CA HIS A 262 -6.33 -30.98 4.16
C HIS A 262 -5.12 -30.09 4.55
N PRO A 263 -4.02 -30.63 5.12
CA PRO A 263 -2.90 -29.83 5.65
C PRO A 263 -2.16 -29.03 4.57
N PHE A 264 -2.12 -29.54 3.34
CA PHE A 264 -1.48 -28.85 2.22
C PHE A 264 -2.43 -28.74 1.04
N ALA A 265 -2.59 -27.55 0.49
CA ALA A 265 -3.26 -27.33 -0.79
C ALA A 265 -2.28 -26.69 -1.77
N GLY A 266 -1.34 -27.49 -2.28
CA GLY A 266 -0.29 -27.07 -3.21
C GLY A 266 0.81 -28.12 -3.35
N ARG A 267 1.86 -27.79 -4.10
CA ARG A 267 3.02 -28.67 -4.32
C ARG A 267 4.18 -28.29 -3.39
N ILE A 268 4.92 -29.29 -2.92
CA ILE A 268 6.15 -29.09 -2.15
C ILE A 268 7.37 -29.26 -3.04
N THR A 269 8.27 -28.28 -3.05
CA THR A 269 9.56 -28.36 -3.71
C THR A 269 10.65 -28.48 -2.66
N PHE A 270 11.46 -29.53 -2.75
CA PHE A 270 12.58 -29.74 -1.86
C PHE A 270 13.90 -29.42 -2.57
N TYR A 271 14.87 -28.84 -1.88
CA TYR A 271 16.25 -28.78 -2.39
C TYR A 271 16.93 -30.15 -2.23
N ASN A 272 16.90 -30.73 -1.02
CA ASN A 272 17.36 -32.09 -0.76
C ASN A 272 16.24 -33.11 -0.94
N THR A 273 16.55 -34.29 -1.46
CA THR A 273 15.56 -35.37 -1.55
C THR A 273 15.09 -35.77 -0.14
N PRO A 274 13.77 -35.73 0.17
CA PRO A 274 13.28 -36.07 1.51
C PRO A 274 13.49 -37.55 1.84
N ALA A 275 13.58 -37.87 3.13
CA ALA A 275 13.69 -39.25 3.60
C ALA A 275 12.53 -40.15 3.13
N SER A 276 12.76 -41.46 3.00
CA SER A 276 11.76 -42.41 2.48
C SER A 276 10.47 -42.47 3.31
N GLY A 277 10.54 -42.26 4.62
CA GLY A 277 9.37 -42.15 5.50
C GLY A 277 8.48 -40.97 5.10
N ILE A 278 9.09 -39.79 4.90
CA ILE A 278 8.38 -38.60 4.45
C ILE A 278 7.81 -38.78 3.05
N GLN A 279 8.52 -39.44 2.14
CA GLN A 279 7.97 -39.77 0.81
C GLN A 279 6.70 -40.62 0.91
N GLN A 280 6.67 -41.60 1.83
CA GLN A 280 5.49 -42.42 2.09
C GLN A 280 4.35 -41.59 2.70
N ASP A 281 4.66 -40.71 3.65
CA ASP A 281 3.65 -39.84 4.27
C ASP A 281 3.01 -38.88 3.26
N LEU A 282 3.83 -38.30 2.38
CA LEU A 282 3.34 -37.46 1.27
C LEU A 282 2.49 -38.28 0.29
N ALA A 283 2.82 -39.55 0.05
CA ALA A 283 2.01 -40.45 -0.77
C ALA A 283 0.68 -40.81 -0.11
N ASP A 284 0.68 -41.12 1.19
CA ASP A 284 -0.52 -41.42 1.98
C ASP A 284 -1.47 -40.21 2.01
N LEU A 285 -0.92 -38.99 2.12
CA LEU A 285 -1.65 -37.73 2.01
C LEU A 285 -1.98 -37.31 0.57
N LYS A 286 -1.46 -38.00 -0.44
CA LYS A 286 -1.64 -37.66 -1.86
C LYS A 286 -1.17 -36.24 -2.20
N ILE A 287 0.01 -35.86 -1.73
CA ILE A 287 0.65 -34.57 -1.98
C ILE A 287 1.70 -34.69 -3.08
N SER A 288 1.59 -33.83 -4.08
CA SER A 288 2.62 -33.70 -5.12
C SER A 288 3.88 -33.05 -4.57
N TRP A 289 5.04 -33.64 -4.86
CA TRP A 289 6.34 -33.07 -4.49
C TRP A 289 7.40 -33.27 -5.60
N SER A 290 8.50 -32.52 -5.50
CA SER A 290 9.65 -32.65 -6.39
C SER A 290 10.93 -32.12 -5.77
N THR A 291 12.07 -32.40 -6.40
CA THR A 291 13.35 -31.78 -6.06
C THR A 291 13.75 -30.68 -7.04
N THR A 292 14.60 -29.75 -6.58
CA THR A 292 15.25 -28.73 -7.40
C THR A 292 16.74 -28.62 -7.07
N VAL A 293 17.53 -28.11 -8.01
CA VAL A 293 18.95 -27.79 -7.81
C VAL A 293 19.18 -26.31 -7.51
N GLU A 294 18.15 -25.47 -7.66
CA GLU A 294 18.21 -24.06 -7.32
C GLU A 294 18.08 -23.89 -5.80
N ARG A 295 19.00 -23.13 -5.21
CA ARG A 295 18.99 -22.79 -3.78
C ARG A 295 18.84 -21.29 -3.60
N PRO A 296 17.61 -20.75 -3.68
CA PRO A 296 17.35 -19.35 -3.32
C PRO A 296 17.70 -19.11 -1.86
N THR A 297 18.08 -17.87 -1.54
CA THR A 297 18.40 -17.42 -0.18
C THR A 297 17.58 -16.18 0.16
N ILE A 298 17.14 -16.06 1.42
CA ILE A 298 16.44 -14.86 1.89
C ILE A 298 17.46 -13.70 1.83
N PRO A 299 17.12 -12.56 1.20
CA PRO A 299 18.03 -11.42 1.20
C PRO A 299 18.34 -10.96 2.63
N ALA A 300 19.56 -10.47 2.85
CA ALA A 300 19.94 -9.98 4.18
C ALA A 300 19.07 -8.76 4.58
N PRO A 301 18.72 -8.62 5.87
CA PRO A 301 17.94 -7.46 6.32
C PRO A 301 18.78 -6.19 6.30
N ASP A 302 18.31 -5.16 5.60
CA ASP A 302 18.77 -3.78 5.83
C ASP A 302 17.69 -2.97 6.57
N PHE A 303 17.65 -3.15 7.89
CA PHE A 303 16.71 -2.43 8.75
C PHE A 303 16.88 -0.90 8.72
N SER A 304 18.00 -0.37 8.21
CA SER A 304 18.19 1.08 8.11
C SER A 304 17.22 1.70 7.10
N LYS A 305 16.90 0.98 6.02
CA LYS A 305 15.92 1.34 4.97
C LYS A 305 14.50 1.48 5.50
N PHE A 306 14.18 0.83 6.61
CA PHE A 306 12.88 0.93 7.26
C PHE A 306 12.82 2.05 8.29
N SER A 307 13.96 2.61 8.72
CA SER A 307 13.97 3.70 9.70
C SER A 307 13.81 5.08 9.04
N HIS A 308 14.47 5.26 7.90
CA HIS A 308 14.39 6.45 7.06
C HIS A 308 14.24 5.94 5.62
N TYR A 309 13.28 6.49 4.89
CA TYR A 309 12.91 5.95 3.59
C TYR A 309 12.41 7.02 2.63
N GLN A 310 12.37 6.69 1.35
CA GLN A 310 11.77 7.52 0.31
C GLN A 310 10.72 6.69 -0.42
N LEU A 311 9.74 7.34 -1.06
CA LEU A 311 8.79 6.65 -1.93
C LEU A 311 9.40 6.34 -3.30
N TYR A 312 10.20 7.27 -3.80
CA TYR A 312 10.94 7.18 -5.06
C TYR A 312 12.34 7.76 -4.85
N ALA A 313 13.34 7.26 -5.57
CA ALA A 313 14.71 7.74 -5.46
C ALA A 313 14.81 9.26 -5.77
N GLY A 314 15.40 10.03 -4.87
CA GLY A 314 15.50 11.49 -4.97
C GLY A 314 14.29 12.25 -4.42
N GLY A 315 13.25 11.56 -3.94
CA GLY A 315 12.11 12.18 -3.27
C GLY A 315 12.39 12.69 -1.85
N PRO A 316 11.37 13.27 -1.19
CA PRO A 316 11.48 13.62 0.23
C PRO A 316 11.78 12.39 1.08
N GLU A 317 12.63 12.57 2.09
CA GLU A 317 12.91 11.55 3.09
C GLU A 317 11.81 11.56 4.17
N TYR A 318 11.27 10.39 4.45
CA TYR A 318 10.28 10.13 5.47
C TYR A 318 10.91 9.36 6.63
N GLN A 319 10.41 9.61 7.83
CA GLN A 319 10.83 8.90 9.02
C GLN A 319 9.76 7.89 9.43
N ALA A 320 10.18 6.66 9.71
CA ALA A 320 9.27 5.66 10.26
C ALA A 320 8.84 6.04 11.69
N VAL A 321 7.62 5.66 12.06
CA VAL A 321 7.08 5.95 13.38
C VAL A 321 7.68 4.95 14.38
N PRO A 322 8.42 5.42 15.41
CA PRO A 322 8.93 4.53 16.44
C PRO A 322 7.80 4.01 17.31
N VAL A 323 7.81 2.71 17.61
CA VAL A 323 6.80 2.07 18.47
C VAL A 323 7.38 1.50 19.77
N ASN A 324 6.51 1.41 20.78
CA ASN A 324 6.83 0.83 22.09
C ASN A 324 7.09 -0.68 21.98
N SER A 325 7.67 -1.28 23.04
CA SER A 325 7.88 -2.74 23.15
C SER A 325 6.58 -3.53 23.29
N SER A 326 5.47 -2.83 23.49
CA SER A 326 4.16 -3.42 23.73
C SER A 326 3.12 -2.60 22.98
N LEU A 327 2.35 -3.28 22.13
CA LEU A 327 1.19 -2.74 21.44
C LEU A 327 -0.05 -3.41 22.04
N TYR A 328 -1.00 -2.59 22.49
CA TYR A 328 -2.26 -3.04 23.09
C TYR A 328 -3.33 -1.99 22.84
N ASN A 329 -4.51 -2.41 22.38
CA ASN A 329 -5.65 -1.53 22.11
C ASN A 329 -5.27 -0.28 21.29
N VAL A 330 -4.59 -0.50 20.17
CA VAL A 330 -4.04 0.58 19.34
C VAL A 330 -4.33 0.33 17.86
N SER A 331 -4.68 1.40 17.16
CA SER A 331 -4.79 1.42 15.71
C SER A 331 -3.68 2.29 15.12
N LEU A 332 -2.87 1.72 14.24
CA LEU A 332 -1.76 2.37 13.55
C LEU A 332 -2.06 2.41 12.05
N LYS A 333 -1.94 3.58 11.42
CA LYS A 333 -2.22 3.78 10.00
C LYS A 333 -1.26 4.78 9.35
N PRO A 334 -1.12 4.77 8.01
CA PRO A 334 -0.27 5.73 7.31
C PRO A 334 -0.72 7.18 7.53
N THR A 335 0.23 8.10 7.43
CA THR A 335 0.02 9.55 7.58
C THR A 335 0.86 10.30 6.54
N PRO A 336 0.62 11.59 6.25
CA PRO A 336 1.43 12.33 5.28
C PRO A 336 2.93 12.34 5.60
N THR A 337 3.32 12.26 6.88
CA THR A 337 4.72 12.20 7.33
C THR A 337 5.28 10.77 7.42
N ASN A 338 4.42 9.75 7.31
CA ASN A 338 4.78 8.33 7.24
C ASN A 338 3.86 7.62 6.22
N PRO A 339 4.02 7.90 4.91
CA PRO A 339 3.08 7.49 3.88
C PRO A 339 3.01 5.98 3.63
N LEU A 340 4.10 5.25 3.89
CA LEU A 340 4.11 3.78 3.77
C LEU A 340 3.56 3.09 5.02
N GLY A 341 3.27 3.83 6.10
CA GLY A 341 2.82 3.25 7.36
C GLY A 341 3.86 2.32 7.97
N ILE A 342 5.13 2.73 7.99
CA ILE A 342 6.20 1.92 8.61
C ILE A 342 6.23 2.22 10.11
N PHE A 343 6.06 1.17 10.91
CA PHE A 343 6.10 1.21 12.38
C PHE A 343 7.30 0.41 12.84
N TYR A 344 8.29 1.10 13.38
CA TYR A 344 9.64 0.55 13.54
C TYR A 344 10.05 0.48 15.01
N ARG A 345 10.71 -0.62 15.38
CA ARG A 345 11.41 -0.74 16.67
C ARG A 345 12.78 -1.38 16.52
N ASN A 346 13.78 -0.74 17.13
CA ASN A 346 15.08 -1.35 17.37
C ASN A 346 15.02 -2.26 18.61
N GLY A 347 14.53 -3.47 18.43
CA GLY A 347 14.35 -4.48 19.48
C GLY A 347 13.07 -5.28 19.26
N SER A 348 12.64 -6.02 20.28
CA SER A 348 11.43 -6.85 20.19
C SER A 348 10.14 -6.06 20.48
N ILE A 349 9.03 -6.52 19.90
CA ILE A 349 7.68 -5.99 20.10
C ILE A 349 6.77 -7.14 20.56
N ASN A 350 6.00 -6.89 21.62
CA ASN A 350 4.89 -7.74 22.03
C ASN A 350 3.58 -7.12 21.54
N VAL A 351 2.78 -7.89 20.81
CA VAL A 351 1.48 -7.49 20.29
C VAL A 351 0.40 -8.22 21.08
N PHE A 352 -0.36 -7.45 21.85
CA PHE A 352 -1.44 -7.92 22.72
C PHE A 352 -2.81 -7.64 22.08
N ASP A 353 -3.88 -7.63 22.88
CA ASP A 353 -5.25 -7.57 22.34
C ASP A 353 -5.56 -6.27 21.58
N ASN A 354 -6.48 -6.40 20.62
CA ASN A 354 -7.12 -5.30 19.90
C ASN A 354 -6.12 -4.37 19.20
N VAL A 355 -5.14 -4.94 18.52
CA VAL A 355 -4.15 -4.20 17.74
C VAL A 355 -4.51 -4.27 16.26
N VAL A 356 -4.68 -3.11 15.62
CA VAL A 356 -4.95 -2.99 14.19
C VAL A 356 -3.86 -2.15 13.54
N ILE A 357 -3.14 -2.71 12.57
CA ILE A 357 -2.03 -2.04 11.90
C ILE A 357 -2.26 -2.08 10.40
N GLN A 358 -2.30 -0.92 9.77
CA GLN A 358 -2.31 -0.74 8.33
C GLN A 358 -0.91 -0.25 7.90
N GLY A 359 -0.11 -1.10 7.27
CA GLY A 359 1.26 -0.83 6.87
C GLY A 359 2.22 -1.96 7.25
N THR A 360 3.44 -1.58 7.61
CA THR A 360 4.56 -2.51 7.86
C THR A 360 5.03 -2.40 9.30
N LEU A 361 4.98 -3.50 10.05
CA LEU A 361 5.54 -3.60 11.39
C LEU A 361 6.95 -4.19 11.33
N VAL A 362 7.94 -3.42 11.78
CA VAL A 362 9.36 -3.80 11.73
C VAL A 362 9.92 -3.93 13.14
N ALA A 363 10.47 -5.10 13.46
CA ALA A 363 11.19 -5.34 14.71
C ALA A 363 12.55 -5.98 14.44
N LYS A 364 13.64 -5.29 14.79
CA LYS A 364 15.02 -5.77 14.61
C LYS A 364 15.39 -7.08 15.33
N ASN A 365 14.51 -7.66 16.12
CA ASN A 365 14.79 -8.89 16.85
C ASN A 365 13.60 -9.83 16.78
N LYS A 366 12.54 -9.59 17.56
CA LYS A 366 11.43 -10.53 17.63
C LYS A 366 10.06 -9.87 17.73
N LEU A 367 9.11 -10.37 16.95
CA LEU A 367 7.69 -10.08 17.06
C LEU A 367 7.02 -11.21 17.84
N PHE A 368 6.34 -10.87 18.95
CA PHE A 368 5.60 -11.82 19.76
C PHE A 368 4.11 -11.48 19.75
N PHE A 369 3.27 -12.35 19.21
CA PHE A 369 1.81 -12.20 19.20
C PHE A 369 1.20 -12.99 20.36
N ARG A 370 0.51 -12.30 21.26
CA ARG A 370 0.01 -12.87 22.54
C ARG A 370 -1.47 -12.62 22.81
N GLY A 371 -2.05 -11.66 22.11
CA GLY A 371 -3.43 -11.25 22.33
C GLY A 371 -4.41 -11.81 21.32
N LYS A 372 -5.65 -11.30 21.40
CA LYS A 372 -6.77 -11.59 20.50
C LYS A 372 -7.20 -10.34 19.74
N GLY A 373 -7.87 -10.53 18.60
CA GLY A 373 -8.30 -9.42 17.75
C GLY A 373 -7.12 -8.63 17.16
N ILE A 374 -6.01 -9.30 16.85
CA ILE A 374 -4.84 -8.68 16.22
C ILE A 374 -4.99 -8.77 14.71
N HIS A 375 -4.89 -7.63 14.03
CA HIS A 375 -4.98 -7.54 12.57
C HIS A 375 -3.88 -6.64 12.02
N VAL A 376 -3.05 -7.19 11.15
CA VAL A 376 -1.95 -6.45 10.49
C VAL A 376 -2.15 -6.59 8.99
N THR A 377 -2.24 -5.51 8.25
CA THR A 377 -2.54 -5.52 6.81
C THR A 377 -1.56 -4.65 6.05
N ALA A 378 -1.04 -5.13 4.92
CA ALA A 378 -0.21 -4.31 4.03
C ALA A 378 -1.00 -3.11 3.52
N PHE A 379 -0.36 -1.93 3.49
CA PHE A 379 -0.98 -0.74 2.94
C PHE A 379 -1.18 -0.90 1.42
N ASN A 380 -2.40 -0.64 0.95
CA ASN A 380 -2.80 -0.84 -0.45
C ASN A 380 -3.05 0.48 -1.20
N TRP A 381 -2.64 1.62 -0.64
CA TRP A 381 -2.87 2.94 -1.21
C TRP A 381 -4.34 3.33 -1.43
N LYS A 382 -5.27 2.76 -0.65
CA LYS A 382 -6.65 3.25 -0.54
C LYS A 382 -6.80 4.17 0.68
N GLY A 383 -7.60 5.22 0.53
CA GLY A 383 -7.93 6.18 1.58
C GLY A 383 -8.97 5.66 2.56
N THR A 384 -9.38 6.51 3.49
CA THR A 384 -10.37 6.18 4.53
C THR A 384 -11.76 5.85 4.00
N ALA A 385 -12.09 6.27 2.77
CA ALA A 385 -13.36 5.91 2.12
C ALA A 385 -13.25 4.65 1.24
N GLY A 386 -12.08 3.99 1.20
CA GLY A 386 -11.78 2.92 0.23
C GLY A 386 -11.40 3.43 -1.17
N GLU A 387 -11.45 4.75 -1.39
CA GLU A 387 -11.07 5.37 -2.66
C GLU A 387 -9.56 5.31 -2.90
N PRO A 388 -9.11 5.08 -4.14
CA PRO A 388 -7.68 5.01 -4.45
C PRO A 388 -7.00 6.37 -4.24
N LEU A 389 -5.88 6.39 -3.50
CA LEU A 389 -5.02 7.57 -3.32
C LEU A 389 -4.06 7.78 -4.50
N VAL A 390 -3.86 6.75 -5.30
CA VAL A 390 -2.97 6.69 -6.47
C VAL A 390 -3.68 5.97 -7.63
N SER A 391 -3.27 6.25 -8.86
CA SER A 391 -3.78 5.52 -10.04
C SER A 391 -3.43 4.04 -9.95
N ASP A 392 -4.33 3.16 -10.35
CA ASP A 392 -4.10 1.70 -10.37
C ASP A 392 -3.62 1.14 -9.01
N ALA A 393 -4.19 1.61 -7.89
CA ALA A 393 -3.79 1.24 -6.52
C ALA A 393 -3.64 -0.28 -6.28
N GLN A 394 -4.39 -1.12 -6.99
CA GLN A 394 -4.27 -2.59 -6.91
C GLN A 394 -2.96 -3.14 -7.50
N LEU A 395 -2.38 -2.46 -8.49
CA LEU A 395 -1.10 -2.80 -9.10
C LEU A 395 0.08 -2.14 -8.39
N TRP A 396 -0.20 -1.26 -7.43
CA TRP A 396 0.83 -0.52 -6.74
C TRP A 396 1.64 -1.46 -5.83
N PRO A 397 2.98 -1.39 -5.86
CA PRO A 397 3.81 -2.22 -5.00
C PRO A 397 3.49 -1.99 -3.52
N ARG A 398 3.46 -3.10 -2.76
CA ARG A 398 3.22 -3.11 -1.31
C ARG A 398 4.51 -3.49 -0.58
N LEU A 399 4.73 -2.95 0.61
CA LEU A 399 5.75 -3.49 1.52
C LEU A 399 5.23 -4.75 2.24
N PRO A 400 6.12 -5.62 2.75
CA PRO A 400 5.77 -6.66 3.69
C PRO A 400 5.00 -6.09 4.87
N THR A 401 4.06 -6.87 5.37
CA THR A 401 3.28 -6.51 6.54
C THR A 401 4.10 -6.65 7.81
N LEU A 402 4.97 -7.67 7.88
CA LEU A 402 5.87 -7.93 8.98
C LEU A 402 7.30 -8.09 8.48
N VAL A 403 8.25 -7.48 9.18
CA VAL A 403 9.70 -7.67 8.97
C VAL A 403 10.38 -7.84 10.32
N ALA A 404 10.99 -9.01 10.57
CA ALA A 404 11.72 -9.28 11.80
C ALA A 404 12.81 -10.35 11.64
N ASP A 405 13.66 -10.53 12.65
CA ASP A 405 14.53 -11.71 12.69
C ASP A 405 13.74 -12.93 13.12
N ASN A 406 12.86 -12.81 14.11
CA ASN A 406 12.03 -13.92 14.59
C ASN A 406 10.57 -13.49 14.74
N VAL A 407 9.65 -14.41 14.49
CA VAL A 407 8.21 -14.22 14.70
C VAL A 407 7.69 -15.36 15.54
N GLU A 408 6.98 -15.06 16.61
CA GLU A 408 6.36 -16.07 17.47
C GLU A 408 4.88 -15.76 17.69
N PHE A 409 4.05 -16.76 17.46
CA PHE A 409 2.63 -16.76 17.79
C PHE A 409 2.40 -17.57 19.06
N GLU A 410 2.02 -16.91 20.15
CA GLU A 410 1.57 -17.62 21.35
C GLU A 410 0.38 -18.51 21.02
N ARG A 411 0.30 -19.67 21.68
CA ARG A 411 -0.66 -20.72 21.36
C ARG A 411 -2.12 -20.24 21.36
N ASP A 412 -2.47 -19.35 22.28
CA ASP A 412 -3.85 -18.84 22.44
C ASP A 412 -4.11 -17.49 21.76
N THR A 413 -3.25 -17.09 20.82
CA THR A 413 -3.43 -15.85 20.06
C THR A 413 -4.55 -15.96 19.03
N GLN A 414 -5.24 -14.84 18.77
CA GLN A 414 -6.09 -14.67 17.59
C GLN A 414 -5.49 -13.54 16.75
N THR A 415 -4.75 -13.93 15.71
CA THR A 415 -3.96 -13.03 14.85
C THR A 415 -4.27 -13.28 13.39
N THR A 416 -4.56 -12.22 12.65
CA THR A 416 -4.65 -12.23 11.19
C THR A 416 -3.62 -11.28 10.60
N ILE A 417 -2.80 -11.78 9.68
CA ILE A 417 -1.83 -11.02 8.91
C ILE A 417 -2.25 -11.07 7.44
N GLU A 418 -2.46 -9.92 6.82
CA GLU A 418 -2.78 -9.79 5.40
C GLU A 418 -1.63 -9.11 4.67
N GLY A 419 -0.79 -9.93 4.06
CA GLY A 419 0.35 -9.53 3.25
C GLY A 419 1.59 -10.36 3.54
N ALA A 420 2.71 -9.97 2.92
CA ALA A 420 3.94 -10.75 3.02
C ALA A 420 4.55 -10.68 4.43
N VAL A 421 5.08 -11.81 4.91
CA VAL A 421 5.81 -11.92 6.17
C VAL A 421 7.26 -12.26 5.86
N VAL A 422 8.17 -11.37 6.28
CA VAL A 422 9.61 -11.55 6.12
C VAL A 422 10.22 -11.80 7.49
N CYS A 423 10.66 -13.03 7.71
CA CYS A 423 11.39 -13.47 8.88
C CYS A 423 12.78 -13.93 8.44
N HIS A 424 13.84 -13.49 9.13
CA HIS A 424 15.22 -13.86 8.79
C HIS A 424 15.75 -15.04 9.59
N GLY A 425 15.04 -15.46 10.64
CA GLY A 425 15.34 -16.58 11.51
C GLY A 425 14.10 -17.45 11.63
N ASN A 426 13.61 -17.69 12.85
CA ASN A 426 12.55 -18.67 13.09
C ASN A 426 11.17 -18.05 13.13
N LEU A 427 10.21 -18.76 12.52
CA LEU A 427 8.79 -18.52 12.69
C LEU A 427 8.19 -19.66 13.51
N ASP A 428 7.84 -19.35 14.76
CA ASP A 428 7.41 -20.32 15.76
C ASP A 428 5.96 -20.10 16.19
N GLY A 429 5.32 -21.15 16.69
CA GLY A 429 4.11 -21.01 17.49
C GLY A 429 2.86 -21.59 16.85
N ALA A 430 1.74 -20.89 16.99
CA ALA A 430 0.40 -21.37 16.62
C ALA A 430 -0.03 -22.62 17.41
N GLY A 431 -1.30 -23.02 17.29
CA GLY A 431 -1.86 -24.19 17.95
C GLY A 431 -2.06 -24.05 19.46
N GLY A 432 -3.24 -23.55 19.87
CA GLY A 432 -3.69 -23.52 21.26
C GLY A 432 -4.77 -24.54 21.56
N SER A 433 -5.99 -24.21 21.15
CA SER A 433 -7.18 -25.02 21.36
C SER A 433 -8.24 -24.67 20.33
N VAL A 434 -9.07 -25.63 19.91
CA VAL A 434 -10.32 -25.32 19.19
C VAL A 434 -11.34 -24.85 20.21
N SER A 435 -11.22 -23.58 20.60
CA SER A 435 -12.18 -22.92 21.50
C SER A 435 -12.95 -21.83 20.77
N TYR A 436 -14.22 -21.69 21.12
CA TYR A 436 -15.13 -20.70 20.57
C TYR A 436 -15.65 -19.78 21.68
N PRO A 437 -16.05 -18.54 21.35
CA PRO A 437 -16.68 -17.65 22.31
C PRO A 437 -17.98 -18.26 22.86
N ASN A 438 -18.31 -17.89 24.09
CA ASN A 438 -19.58 -18.23 24.71
C ASN A 438 -20.71 -17.45 24.04
N ALA A 439 -21.20 -17.97 22.93
CA ALA A 439 -22.28 -17.46 22.11
C ALA A 439 -23.04 -18.62 21.46
N THR A 440 -24.24 -18.34 20.95
CA THR A 440 -25.09 -19.35 20.33
C THR A 440 -24.42 -19.91 19.07
N ALA A 441 -24.33 -21.23 18.98
CA ALA A 441 -23.86 -21.87 17.75
C ALA A 441 -24.87 -21.64 16.62
N ILE A 442 -24.37 -21.15 15.49
CA ILE A 442 -25.14 -20.87 14.28
C ILE A 442 -24.37 -21.49 13.10
N ASP A 443 -25.09 -22.02 12.12
CA ASP A 443 -24.53 -22.45 10.85
C ASP A 443 -25.43 -21.94 9.71
N LEU A 444 -25.01 -20.88 9.03
CA LEU A 444 -25.70 -20.34 7.85
C LEU A 444 -24.83 -20.55 6.62
N THR A 445 -25.43 -20.96 5.51
CA THR A 445 -24.72 -21.14 4.24
C THR A 445 -25.48 -20.47 3.09
N GLY A 446 -24.78 -20.18 2.00
CA GLY A 446 -25.38 -19.55 0.81
C GLY A 446 -24.32 -19.03 -0.15
N THR A 447 -24.66 -17.99 -0.90
CA THR A 447 -23.76 -17.30 -1.82
C THR A 447 -23.70 -15.80 -1.53
N ALA A 448 -22.52 -15.20 -1.68
CA ALA A 448 -22.29 -13.80 -1.38
C ALA A 448 -21.29 -13.15 -2.34
N THR A 449 -21.40 -11.85 -2.51
CA THR A 449 -20.36 -11.01 -3.13
C THR A 449 -19.68 -10.16 -2.07
N ALA A 450 -18.43 -9.77 -2.30
CA ALA A 450 -17.67 -8.95 -1.37
C ALA A 450 -16.98 -7.79 -2.08
N THR A 451 -16.88 -6.65 -1.40
CA THR A 451 -16.22 -5.45 -1.91
C THR A 451 -15.45 -4.78 -0.79
N SER A 452 -14.18 -4.48 -1.04
CA SER A 452 -13.31 -3.75 -0.13
C SER A 452 -13.81 -2.33 0.11
N ILE A 453 -13.68 -1.86 1.35
CA ILE A 453 -14.01 -0.48 1.76
C ILE A 453 -12.77 0.13 2.42
N GLU A 454 -12.92 0.90 3.52
CA GLU A 454 -11.78 1.36 4.32
C GLU A 454 -10.96 0.17 4.83
N GLN A 455 -9.64 0.17 4.61
CA GLN A 455 -8.79 -0.89 5.16
C GLN A 455 -8.86 -0.92 6.71
N PRO A 456 -8.93 -2.11 7.35
CA PRO A 456 -8.86 -3.44 6.76
C PRO A 456 -10.25 -4.09 6.62
N TYR A 457 -11.26 -3.39 6.12
CA TYR A 457 -12.63 -3.87 6.09
C TYR A 457 -13.16 -4.10 4.67
N SER A 458 -14.13 -5.01 4.59
CA SER A 458 -14.91 -5.25 3.38
C SER A 458 -16.39 -5.40 3.73
N THR A 459 -17.25 -5.08 2.76
CA THR A 459 -18.69 -5.34 2.85
C THR A 459 -19.01 -6.61 2.08
N VAL A 460 -19.66 -7.57 2.73
CA VAL A 460 -20.19 -8.79 2.13
C VAL A 460 -21.69 -8.64 1.97
N THR A 461 -22.19 -8.80 0.75
CA THR A 461 -23.62 -8.79 0.44
C THR A 461 -24.09 -10.22 0.19
N LEU A 462 -24.99 -10.72 1.05
CA LEU A 462 -25.59 -12.03 0.92
C LEU A 462 -26.64 -12.01 -0.20
N ARG A 463 -26.72 -13.08 -0.99
CA ARG A 463 -27.70 -13.19 -2.09
C ARG A 463 -29.04 -13.74 -1.63
N GLU A 464 -29.04 -14.46 -0.53
CA GLU A 464 -30.24 -15.01 0.08
C GLU A 464 -30.68 -14.18 1.27
N PHE A 465 -31.98 -14.18 1.54
CA PHE A 465 -32.49 -13.68 2.80
C PHE A 465 -32.08 -14.61 3.95
N ARG A 466 -31.47 -14.04 4.98
CA ARG A 466 -31.07 -14.67 6.24
C ARG A 466 -31.53 -13.81 7.41
N VAL A 467 -31.92 -14.47 8.49
CA VAL A 467 -32.20 -13.80 9.77
C VAL A 467 -30.84 -13.58 10.45
N LEU A 468 -30.39 -12.34 10.46
CA LEU A 468 -29.06 -11.95 10.98
C LEU A 468 -29.11 -11.42 12.42
N ASP A 469 -30.30 -11.34 13.03
CA ASP A 469 -30.52 -10.72 14.36
C ASP A 469 -29.80 -11.45 15.50
N SER A 470 -29.39 -12.70 15.29
CA SER A 470 -28.61 -13.50 16.24
C SER A 470 -27.10 -13.28 16.15
N LEU A 471 -26.61 -12.57 15.13
CA LEU A 471 -25.20 -12.25 14.94
C LEU A 471 -24.83 -10.98 15.72
N SER A 472 -23.72 -11.03 16.44
CA SER A 472 -23.13 -9.87 17.10
C SER A 472 -22.00 -9.27 16.25
N ALA A 473 -21.88 -7.95 16.27
CA ALA A 473 -20.86 -7.18 15.55
C ALA A 473 -19.54 -7.05 16.35
N ASP A 474 -19.25 -8.00 17.23
CA ASP A 474 -18.10 -7.98 18.15
C ASP A 474 -16.98 -8.96 17.76
N GLY A 475 -17.03 -9.53 16.55
CA GLY A 475 -16.03 -10.48 16.06
C GLY A 475 -16.17 -11.91 16.62
N LYS A 476 -17.24 -12.21 17.38
CA LYS A 476 -17.52 -13.58 17.87
C LYS A 476 -17.97 -14.53 16.77
N TYR A 477 -18.46 -14.01 15.66
CA TYR A 477 -18.83 -14.77 14.48
C TYR A 477 -17.87 -14.46 13.34
N ALA A 478 -17.67 -15.42 12.46
CA ALA A 478 -16.89 -15.26 11.24
C ALA A 478 -17.66 -15.82 10.05
N ILE A 479 -17.36 -15.29 8.88
CA ILE A 479 -17.83 -15.80 7.60
C ILE A 479 -16.66 -16.42 6.85
N TRP A 480 -16.81 -17.68 6.49
CA TRP A 480 -16.00 -18.36 5.51
C TRP A 480 -16.46 -17.94 4.12
N LEU A 481 -15.54 -17.47 3.29
CA LEU A 481 -15.80 -17.21 1.88
C LEU A 481 -14.97 -18.18 1.05
N ASN A 482 -15.62 -18.90 0.14
CA ASN A 482 -14.94 -19.77 -0.79
C ASN A 482 -14.09 -18.91 -1.74
N THR A 483 -12.83 -19.30 -1.90
CA THR A 483 -11.90 -18.69 -2.83
C THR A 483 -11.49 -19.74 -3.85
N THR A 484 -11.42 -19.34 -5.12
CA THR A 484 -10.77 -20.17 -6.13
C THR A 484 -9.28 -20.02 -5.92
N GLY A 485 -8.63 -21.04 -5.36
CA GLY A 485 -7.16 -21.04 -5.22
C GLY A 485 -6.47 -21.02 -6.59
N LYS A 486 -5.17 -20.74 -6.60
CA LYS A 486 -4.33 -20.92 -7.79
C LYS A 486 -3.78 -22.36 -7.81
N GLY A 487 -3.74 -23.03 -8.97
CA GLY A 487 -3.20 -24.39 -9.14
C GLY A 487 -4.21 -25.53 -8.88
N ASN A 488 -3.72 -26.72 -8.51
CA ASN A 488 -4.50 -27.96 -8.24
C ASN A 488 -5.35 -27.90 -6.95
N THR A 489 -5.73 -26.70 -6.54
CA THR A 489 -6.49 -26.48 -5.32
C THR A 489 -7.97 -26.54 -5.68
N GLY A 490 -8.73 -27.39 -5.00
CA GLY A 490 -10.19 -27.41 -5.12
C GLY A 490 -10.80 -26.11 -4.57
N ALA A 491 -12.06 -26.14 -4.15
CA ALA A 491 -12.63 -25.00 -3.42
C ALA A 491 -11.88 -24.80 -2.08
N THR A 492 -11.04 -23.77 -2.00
CA THR A 492 -10.44 -23.29 -0.75
C THR A 492 -11.29 -22.14 -0.19
N GLY A 493 -10.87 -21.54 0.92
CA GLY A 493 -11.53 -20.36 1.45
C GLY A 493 -10.85 -19.86 2.70
N THR A 494 -11.43 -18.81 3.29
CA THR A 494 -10.84 -18.11 4.43
C THR A 494 -11.94 -17.59 5.36
N TRP A 495 -11.70 -17.69 6.67
CA TRP A 495 -12.58 -17.13 7.70
C TRP A 495 -12.31 -15.65 7.93
N TYR A 496 -13.33 -14.80 7.86
CA TYR A 496 -13.25 -13.37 8.16
C TYR A 496 -14.14 -13.04 9.35
N PRO A 497 -13.63 -12.40 10.42
CA PRO A 497 -14.46 -12.02 11.56
C PRO A 497 -15.48 -10.93 11.15
N ILE A 498 -16.70 -11.09 11.63
CA ILE A 498 -17.82 -10.17 11.40
C ILE A 498 -17.77 -9.05 12.45
N VAL A 499 -17.71 -7.81 11.98
CA VAL A 499 -17.59 -6.60 12.80
C VAL A 499 -18.73 -5.60 12.57
N GLY A 500 -19.65 -5.92 11.66
CA GLY A 500 -20.86 -5.13 11.41
C GLY A 500 -21.94 -6.00 10.76
N VAL A 501 -23.20 -5.71 11.06
CA VAL A 501 -24.37 -6.44 10.56
C VAL A 501 -25.45 -5.45 10.16
N ASP A 502 -25.90 -5.52 8.91
CA ASP A 502 -27.05 -4.80 8.39
C ASP A 502 -28.08 -5.82 7.89
N SER A 503 -29.05 -6.12 8.75
CA SER A 503 -30.10 -7.10 8.47
C SER A 503 -31.10 -6.63 7.41
N LEU A 504 -31.27 -5.32 7.22
CA LEU A 504 -32.20 -4.76 6.23
C LEU A 504 -31.67 -4.96 4.81
N ASN A 505 -30.37 -4.72 4.62
CA ASN A 505 -29.72 -4.84 3.32
C ASN A 505 -29.05 -6.20 3.07
N GLN A 506 -29.14 -7.14 4.03
CA GLN A 506 -28.47 -8.44 3.99
C GLN A 506 -26.95 -8.28 3.79
N GLN A 507 -26.36 -7.34 4.52
CA GLN A 507 -24.95 -7.00 4.44
C GLN A 507 -24.23 -7.26 5.76
N LEU A 508 -22.98 -7.69 5.65
CA LEU A 508 -22.07 -7.87 6.77
C LEU A 508 -20.82 -7.04 6.52
N THR A 509 -20.33 -6.36 7.54
CA THR A 509 -18.98 -5.78 7.52
C THR A 509 -18.03 -6.77 8.15
N ILE A 510 -16.97 -7.10 7.43
CA ILE A 510 -15.96 -8.06 7.88
C ILE A 510 -14.61 -7.38 8.02
N ARG A 511 -13.74 -7.94 8.87
CA ARG A 511 -12.34 -7.54 8.95
C ARG A 511 -11.48 -8.41 8.04
N GLY A 512 -11.05 -7.82 6.95
CA GLY A 512 -10.15 -8.32 5.92
C GLY A 512 -10.47 -7.67 4.58
N GLU A 513 -9.45 -7.44 3.77
CA GLU A 513 -9.63 -6.86 2.42
C GLU A 513 -9.95 -7.95 1.40
N ILE A 514 -11.12 -7.87 0.76
CA ILE A 514 -11.55 -8.86 -0.23
C ILE A 514 -12.47 -8.24 -1.29
N ASP A 515 -12.19 -8.59 -2.54
CA ASP A 515 -12.99 -8.18 -3.70
C ASP A 515 -13.46 -9.44 -4.46
N HIS A 516 -14.74 -9.78 -4.30
CA HIS A 516 -15.43 -10.85 -5.04
C HIS A 516 -16.64 -10.29 -5.78
N ALA A 517 -16.44 -9.90 -7.04
CA ALA A 517 -17.51 -9.46 -7.91
C ALA A 517 -18.48 -10.60 -8.30
N ILE A 518 -17.97 -11.84 -8.37
CA ILE A 518 -18.75 -13.04 -8.68
C ILE A 518 -19.25 -13.67 -7.38
N PRO A 519 -20.54 -14.03 -7.27
CA PRO A 519 -21.06 -14.72 -6.09
C PRO A 519 -20.28 -15.99 -5.79
N THR A 520 -19.77 -16.10 -4.56
CA THR A 520 -19.05 -17.28 -4.06
C THR A 520 -19.79 -17.90 -2.88
N GLY A 521 -19.57 -19.19 -2.64
CA GLY A 521 -20.16 -19.90 -1.51
C GLY A 521 -19.67 -19.33 -0.17
N TYR A 522 -20.56 -19.23 0.82
CA TYR A 522 -20.20 -18.82 2.18
C TYR A 522 -20.72 -19.78 3.25
N GLN A 523 -20.09 -19.72 4.41
CA GLN A 523 -20.57 -20.30 5.65
C GLN A 523 -20.36 -19.33 6.83
N ILE A 524 -21.34 -19.13 7.71
CA ILE A 524 -21.23 -18.28 8.89
C ILE A 524 -21.32 -19.15 10.14
N LYS A 525 -20.32 -19.01 11.03
CA LYS A 525 -20.17 -19.77 12.28
C LYS A 525 -19.53 -18.92 13.38
N LEU A 526 -19.43 -19.49 14.58
CA LEU A 526 -18.60 -18.93 15.65
C LEU A 526 -17.14 -18.85 15.20
N HIS A 527 -16.50 -17.72 15.51
CA HIS A 527 -15.10 -17.49 15.21
C HIS A 527 -14.23 -18.10 16.31
N LYS A 528 -13.17 -18.83 15.93
CA LYS A 528 -12.23 -19.42 16.89
C LYS A 528 -11.51 -18.38 17.71
N GLN A 529 -11.30 -18.66 18.98
CA GLN A 529 -10.57 -17.78 19.90
C GLN A 529 -9.05 -17.92 19.82
N SER A 530 -8.55 -19.05 19.31
CA SER A 530 -7.13 -19.31 19.07
C SER A 530 -6.97 -19.64 17.58
N LEU A 531 -6.53 -18.66 16.80
CA LEU A 531 -6.43 -18.76 15.35
C LEU A 531 -5.35 -17.81 14.83
N THR A 532 -4.34 -18.37 14.18
CA THR A 532 -3.34 -17.62 13.43
C THR A 532 -3.61 -17.78 11.94
N GLN A 533 -3.83 -16.68 11.25
CA GLN A 533 -4.02 -16.65 9.80
C GLN A 533 -2.97 -15.74 9.16
N VAL A 534 -2.32 -16.22 8.11
CA VAL A 534 -1.43 -15.42 7.28
C VAL A 534 -1.91 -15.51 5.84
N ARG A 535 -2.27 -14.38 5.25
CA ARG A 535 -2.81 -14.25 3.89
C ARG A 535 -1.79 -13.51 3.04
N GLY A 536 -0.78 -14.24 2.60
CA GLY A 536 0.35 -13.75 1.84
C GLY A 536 1.51 -14.73 1.87
N PRO A 537 2.58 -14.47 1.09
CA PRO A 537 3.78 -15.29 1.12
C PRO A 537 4.54 -15.09 2.44
N VAL A 538 5.10 -16.18 2.95
CA VAL A 538 5.90 -16.20 4.19
C VAL A 538 7.29 -16.76 3.90
N CYS A 539 8.34 -16.07 4.35
CA CYS A 539 9.70 -16.60 4.34
C CYS A 539 10.33 -16.54 5.74
N ALA A 540 11.07 -17.60 6.08
CA ALA A 540 11.82 -17.78 7.32
C ALA A 540 12.97 -18.79 7.09
N GLU A 541 13.95 -18.84 7.98
CA GLU A 541 14.94 -19.91 7.97
C GLU A 541 14.29 -21.24 8.33
N THR A 542 13.54 -21.28 9.44
CA THR A 542 12.83 -22.49 9.90
C THR A 542 11.44 -22.18 10.42
N TYR A 543 10.58 -23.20 10.42
CA TYR A 543 9.22 -23.12 10.93
C TYR A 543 8.97 -24.21 11.98
N ASN A 544 8.46 -23.80 13.14
CA ASN A 544 8.10 -24.71 14.20
C ASN A 544 6.69 -24.41 14.72
N PHE A 545 5.70 -25.12 14.17
CA PHE A 545 4.32 -24.99 14.57
C PHE A 545 3.93 -26.03 15.60
N ASN A 546 3.28 -25.60 16.68
CA ASN A 546 2.87 -26.52 17.73
C ASN A 546 1.52 -27.15 17.40
N ARG A 547 1.37 -28.44 17.70
CA ARG A 547 0.04 -29.07 17.82
C ARG A 547 -0.88 -28.36 18.81
N LEU A 548 -2.16 -28.71 18.77
CA LEU A 548 -3.14 -28.34 19.78
C LEU A 548 -2.97 -29.07 21.12
N ASN A 549 -3.40 -28.43 22.21
CA ASN A 549 -3.39 -29.03 23.56
C ASN A 549 -4.18 -30.34 23.62
N GLU A 550 -5.28 -30.44 22.88
CA GLU A 550 -6.20 -31.58 22.96
C GLU A 550 -5.73 -32.78 22.14
N TRP A 551 -4.71 -32.60 21.30
CA TRP A 551 -4.05 -33.68 20.57
C TRP A 551 -2.94 -34.35 21.40
N VAL A 552 -2.64 -33.86 22.61
CA VAL A 552 -1.65 -34.46 23.54
C VAL A 552 -2.25 -35.69 24.24
N LEU A 553 -2.36 -36.81 23.51
CA LEU A 553 -2.79 -38.10 24.06
C LEU A 553 -1.60 -39.05 24.25
N SER A 554 -1.72 -39.97 25.22
CA SER A 554 -0.74 -41.05 25.39
C SER A 554 -0.90 -42.11 24.29
N THR A 555 0.17 -42.85 24.01
CA THR A 555 0.17 -43.92 22.99
C THR A 555 -0.90 -44.99 23.27
N SER A 556 -1.19 -45.28 24.54
CA SER A 556 -2.25 -46.24 24.90
C SER A 556 -3.65 -45.73 24.53
N LEU A 557 -3.93 -44.44 24.78
CA LEU A 557 -5.20 -43.82 24.38
C LEU A 557 -5.36 -43.82 22.86
N TRP A 558 -4.30 -43.51 22.11
CA TRP A 558 -4.34 -43.56 20.65
C TRP A 558 -4.65 -44.96 20.12
N ASN A 559 -4.05 -46.01 20.70
CA ASN A 559 -4.34 -47.39 20.31
C ASN A 559 -5.78 -47.79 20.66
N ASP A 560 -6.27 -47.37 21.84
CA ASP A 560 -7.66 -47.60 22.24
C ASP A 560 -8.65 -46.96 21.26
N ARG A 561 -8.41 -45.70 20.85
CA ARG A 561 -9.22 -45.02 19.82
C ARG A 561 -9.20 -45.77 18.49
N LYS A 562 -8.04 -46.20 18.03
CA LYS A 562 -7.92 -46.99 16.79
C LYS A 562 -8.69 -48.31 16.87
N ASN A 563 -8.59 -49.03 17.99
CA ASN A 563 -9.26 -50.33 18.16
C ASN A 563 -10.79 -50.17 18.15
N LEU A 564 -11.32 -49.13 18.78
CA LEU A 564 -12.76 -48.85 18.78
C LEU A 564 -13.27 -48.50 17.38
N TRP A 565 -12.54 -47.65 16.66
CA TRP A 565 -12.84 -47.34 15.27
C TRP A 565 -12.86 -48.60 14.38
N GLN A 566 -11.87 -49.49 14.54
CA GLN A 566 -11.83 -50.76 13.81
C GLN A 566 -13.03 -51.65 14.14
N PHE A 567 -13.36 -51.79 15.41
CA PHE A 567 -14.52 -52.55 15.86
C PHE A 567 -15.84 -52.01 15.27
N GLU A 568 -16.02 -50.69 15.25
CA GLU A 568 -17.20 -50.09 14.62
C GLU A 568 -17.26 -50.33 13.11
N ASN A 569 -16.12 -50.28 12.41
CA ASN A 569 -16.05 -50.59 10.99
C ASN A 569 -16.31 -52.08 10.69
N ASP A 570 -15.90 -52.99 11.58
CA ASP A 570 -16.25 -54.41 11.49
C ASP A 570 -17.78 -54.60 11.61
N LEU A 571 -18.42 -53.89 12.55
CA LEU A 571 -19.88 -53.90 12.68
C LEU A 571 -20.58 -53.27 11.47
N ARG A 572 -20.09 -52.14 10.95
CA ARG A 572 -20.63 -51.51 9.73
C ARG A 572 -20.56 -52.46 8.55
N THR A 573 -19.45 -53.17 8.39
CA THR A 573 -19.28 -54.21 7.36
C THR A 573 -20.33 -55.30 7.50
N LEU A 574 -20.53 -55.83 8.72
CA LEU A 574 -21.54 -56.86 9.00
C LEU A 574 -22.98 -56.38 8.71
N LEU A 575 -23.25 -55.10 8.96
CA LEU A 575 -24.56 -54.47 8.75
C LEU A 575 -24.77 -53.94 7.32
N GLY A 576 -23.78 -54.05 6.43
CA GLY A 576 -23.84 -53.53 5.07
C GLY A 576 -23.87 -51.99 4.97
N VAL A 577 -23.32 -51.30 5.97
CA VAL A 577 -23.22 -49.84 6.03
C VAL A 577 -21.82 -49.40 5.57
N SER A 578 -21.72 -48.20 4.99
CA SER A 578 -20.43 -47.64 4.58
C SER A 578 -19.46 -47.51 5.76
N LEU A 579 -18.19 -47.83 5.49
CA LEU A 579 -17.09 -47.64 6.43
C LEU A 579 -16.91 -46.16 6.72
N LEU A 580 -16.47 -45.86 7.94
CA LEU A 580 -16.11 -44.52 8.36
C LEU A 580 -14.59 -44.36 8.34
N GLY A 581 -14.12 -43.23 7.86
CA GLY A 581 -12.71 -42.88 7.93
C GLY A 581 -12.22 -42.72 9.38
N PHE A 582 -10.94 -42.98 9.66
CA PHE A 582 -10.41 -42.82 11.01
C PHE A 582 -10.41 -41.35 11.47
N SER A 583 -10.01 -40.41 10.61
CA SER A 583 -10.04 -38.98 10.90
C SER A 583 -11.48 -38.46 11.02
N GLU A 584 -12.42 -39.00 10.24
CA GLU A 584 -13.84 -38.69 10.33
C GLU A 584 -14.44 -39.18 11.65
N TRP A 585 -14.10 -40.40 12.07
CA TRP A 585 -14.48 -40.95 13.36
C TRP A 585 -13.93 -40.12 14.52
N LEU A 586 -12.67 -39.71 14.46
CA LEU A 586 -12.05 -38.88 15.50
C LEU A 586 -12.70 -37.50 15.63
N ALA A 587 -13.26 -36.95 14.56
CA ALA A 587 -13.91 -35.65 14.58
C ALA A 587 -15.31 -35.66 15.22
N ASP A 588 -15.96 -36.82 15.36
CA ASP A 588 -17.29 -36.93 15.95
C ASP A 588 -17.23 -36.87 17.50
N PRO A 589 -17.85 -35.87 18.14
CA PRO A 589 -17.85 -35.75 19.60
C PRO A 589 -18.52 -36.93 20.33
N LEU A 590 -19.42 -37.66 19.66
CA LEU A 590 -20.12 -38.81 20.25
C LEU A 590 -19.17 -39.96 20.60
N ASN A 591 -18.01 -40.02 19.96
CA ASN A 591 -17.00 -41.06 20.19
C ASN A 591 -16.17 -40.85 21.47
N TYR A 592 -16.42 -39.76 22.19
CA TYR A 592 -15.69 -39.37 23.40
C TYR A 592 -16.57 -39.33 24.65
N ALA A 593 -17.64 -40.13 24.69
CA ALA A 593 -18.48 -40.26 25.87
C ALA A 593 -17.63 -40.57 27.13
N GLY A 594 -17.78 -39.74 28.17
CA GLY A 594 -17.04 -39.89 29.44
C GLY A 594 -15.64 -39.26 29.46
N TRP A 595 -15.20 -38.61 28.38
CA TRP A 595 -13.95 -37.84 28.34
C TRP A 595 -14.16 -36.41 28.88
N SER A 596 -13.16 -35.53 28.83
CA SER A 596 -13.35 -34.13 29.22
C SER A 596 -14.42 -33.44 28.37
N ALA A 597 -14.98 -32.35 28.89
CA ALA A 597 -16.04 -31.59 28.22
C ALA A 597 -15.64 -31.12 26.81
N TYR A 598 -14.35 -30.84 26.57
CA TYR A 598 -13.86 -30.47 25.24
C TYR A 598 -14.17 -31.55 24.20
N TYR A 599 -13.75 -32.79 24.44
CA TYR A 599 -13.89 -33.86 23.44
C TYR A 599 -15.35 -34.20 23.17
N GLN A 600 -16.19 -34.12 24.20
CA GLN A 600 -17.64 -34.33 24.08
C GLN A 600 -18.35 -33.20 23.32
N LEU A 601 -17.74 -32.02 23.21
CA LEU A 601 -18.28 -30.88 22.47
C LEU A 601 -17.74 -30.78 21.04
N TYR A 602 -16.45 -31.06 20.86
CA TYR A 602 -15.73 -30.74 19.61
C TYR A 602 -15.07 -31.94 18.94
N GLY A 603 -14.97 -33.09 19.61
CA GLY A 603 -14.15 -34.21 19.16
C GLY A 603 -12.69 -33.80 18.94
N LEU A 604 -11.99 -34.56 18.10
CA LEU A 604 -10.68 -34.18 17.54
C LEU A 604 -10.89 -33.67 16.11
N SER A 605 -11.45 -32.47 16.00
CA SER A 605 -11.64 -31.77 14.73
C SER A 605 -10.30 -31.43 14.06
N LEU A 606 -10.32 -31.43 12.72
CA LEU A 606 -9.21 -31.04 11.85
C LEU A 606 -9.27 -29.57 11.40
N GLU A 607 -10.22 -28.80 11.93
CA GLU A 607 -10.36 -27.41 11.51
C GLU A 607 -9.11 -26.61 11.91
N PRO A 608 -8.39 -25.97 10.97
CA PRO A 608 -7.05 -25.45 11.26
C PRO A 608 -7.05 -24.30 12.27
N THR A 609 -6.06 -24.28 13.16
CA THR A 609 -5.74 -23.15 14.06
C THR A 609 -4.56 -22.33 13.57
N LEU A 610 -3.81 -22.87 12.61
CA LEU A 610 -2.89 -22.12 11.77
C LEU A 610 -3.36 -22.26 10.32
N HIS A 611 -3.45 -21.14 9.60
CA HIS A 611 -3.76 -21.16 8.18
C HIS A 611 -2.90 -20.14 7.43
N ILE A 612 -1.95 -20.62 6.65
CA ILE A 612 -1.13 -19.80 5.75
C ILE A 612 -1.70 -19.94 4.33
N GLN A 613 -1.91 -18.82 3.64
CA GLN A 613 -2.56 -18.81 2.34
C GLN A 613 -1.90 -17.84 1.38
N HIS A 614 -1.52 -18.33 0.20
CA HIS A 614 -1.11 -17.50 -0.91
C HIS A 614 -2.14 -17.61 -2.05
N LEU A 615 -3.21 -16.83 -1.93
CA LEU A 615 -4.36 -16.88 -2.85
C LEU A 615 -4.18 -15.96 -4.07
N THR A 616 -3.68 -14.75 -3.85
CA THR A 616 -3.45 -13.74 -4.89
C THR A 616 -1.98 -13.42 -4.97
N ASP A 617 -1.42 -13.45 -6.18
CA ASP A 617 -0.07 -12.95 -6.42
C ASP A 617 -0.17 -11.43 -6.39
N GLN A 618 0.47 -10.84 -5.39
CA GLN A 618 0.51 -9.42 -5.16
C GLN A 618 1.98 -9.00 -5.24
N GLU A 619 2.22 -7.80 -5.76
CA GLU A 619 3.58 -7.31 -5.87
C GLU A 619 4.06 -6.76 -4.54
N TYR A 620 4.87 -7.56 -3.83
CA TYR A 620 5.57 -7.13 -2.63
C TYR A 620 6.99 -6.69 -2.94
N ARG A 621 7.44 -5.67 -2.21
CA ARG A 621 8.76 -5.05 -2.32
C ARG A 621 9.54 -5.32 -1.06
N TRP A 622 10.75 -5.84 -1.18
CA TRP A 622 11.59 -6.15 -0.02
C TRP A 622 11.78 -4.94 0.90
N GLU A 623 12.10 -3.78 0.32
CA GLU A 623 12.39 -2.55 1.04
C GLU A 623 12.05 -1.31 0.19
N PRO A 624 11.87 -0.13 0.82
CA PRO A 624 11.83 1.14 0.10
C PRO A 624 13.24 1.58 -0.39
N PRO A 625 13.35 2.47 -1.40
CA PRO A 625 12.26 3.13 -2.11
C PRO A 625 11.52 2.22 -3.08
N LEU A 626 10.24 2.52 -3.32
CA LEU A 626 9.40 1.70 -4.20
C LEU A 626 9.72 1.93 -5.68
N PHE A 627 10.11 3.17 -6.02
CA PHE A 627 10.36 3.57 -7.39
C PHE A 627 11.77 4.13 -7.61
N GLN A 628 12.28 3.90 -8.82
CA GLN A 628 13.55 4.41 -9.34
C GLN A 628 13.30 4.97 -10.74
N PRO A 629 14.10 5.94 -11.21
CA PRO A 629 13.92 6.43 -12.56
C PRO A 629 14.23 5.31 -13.55
N TYR A 630 13.41 5.18 -14.58
CA TYR A 630 13.63 4.18 -15.62
C TYR A 630 14.89 4.51 -16.41
N ASP A 631 15.77 3.52 -16.50
CA ASP A 631 16.93 3.52 -17.38
C ASP A 631 16.69 2.45 -18.46
N ASP A 632 16.68 2.85 -19.72
CA ASP A 632 16.53 1.92 -20.85
C ASP A 632 17.86 1.27 -21.25
N GLY A 633 18.92 1.52 -20.48
CA GLY A 633 20.28 1.04 -20.72
C GLY A 633 21.00 1.86 -21.80
N THR A 634 20.41 2.95 -22.27
CA THR A 634 21.00 3.85 -23.26
C THR A 634 21.14 5.26 -22.71
N VAL A 635 22.24 5.91 -23.05
CA VAL A 635 22.60 7.23 -22.48
C VAL A 635 21.60 8.34 -22.87
N ASN A 636 20.84 8.15 -23.97
CA ASN A 636 19.93 9.16 -24.53
C ASN A 636 18.56 8.55 -24.89
N GLY A 637 18.07 7.63 -24.07
CA GLY A 637 16.75 7.04 -24.28
C GLY A 637 15.66 8.09 -24.16
N GLU A 638 14.84 8.26 -25.21
CA GLU A 638 13.67 9.16 -25.25
C GLU A 638 12.67 8.90 -24.10
N TYR A 639 12.78 7.74 -23.46
CA TYR A 639 11.86 7.25 -22.43
C TYR A 639 12.48 7.17 -21.03
N THR A 640 13.73 7.62 -20.84
CA THR A 640 14.44 7.52 -19.54
C THR A 640 13.91 8.52 -18.49
N GLY A 641 14.35 8.40 -17.23
CA GLY A 641 14.00 9.31 -16.14
C GLY A 641 12.70 8.92 -15.43
N TYR A 642 12.03 9.85 -14.74
CA TYR A 642 10.69 9.63 -14.16
C TYR A 642 9.58 10.12 -15.10
N ARG A 643 8.34 9.69 -14.84
CA ARG A 643 7.16 10.20 -15.54
C ARG A 643 6.33 11.12 -14.63
N TRP A 644 6.22 12.39 -15.03
CA TRP A 644 5.44 13.39 -14.30
C TRP A 644 4.21 13.85 -15.10
N SER A 645 3.12 14.14 -14.40
CA SER A 645 1.90 14.74 -14.93
C SER A 645 1.70 16.14 -14.36
N LEU A 646 1.49 17.13 -15.22
CA LEU A 646 1.21 18.50 -14.80
C LEU A 646 -0.22 18.63 -14.26
N ILE A 647 -0.36 19.16 -13.04
CA ILE A 647 -1.65 19.38 -12.36
C ILE A 647 -2.07 20.85 -12.46
N GLU A 648 -1.16 21.75 -12.10
CA GLU A 648 -1.44 23.19 -11.98
C GLU A 648 -0.28 24.01 -12.52
N TRP A 649 -0.60 25.15 -13.12
CA TRP A 649 0.36 26.13 -13.62
C TRP A 649 -0.04 27.53 -13.16
N LYS A 650 0.88 28.22 -12.49
CA LYS A 650 0.64 29.57 -11.97
C LYS A 650 1.80 30.48 -12.32
N GLU A 651 1.49 31.65 -12.87
CA GLU A 651 2.46 32.71 -13.14
C GLU A 651 2.19 33.90 -12.22
N THR A 652 3.24 34.37 -11.53
CA THR A 652 3.19 35.49 -10.59
C THR A 652 4.27 36.51 -10.96
N PRO A 653 3.88 37.73 -11.36
CA PRO A 653 4.81 38.80 -11.72
C PRO A 653 5.43 39.52 -10.54
#